data_AF-A0A8U0WPB4-F1
#
_entry.id   AF-A0A8U0WPB4-F1
#
_cell.length_a   1.000
_cell.length_b   1.000
_cell.length_c   1.000
_cell.angle_alpha   90.00
_cell.angle_beta   90.00
_cell.angle_gamma   90.00
#
_symmetry.space_group_name_H-M   'P 1'
#
loop_
_entity.id
_entity.type
_entity.pdbx_description
1 polymer ?
#
loop_
_entity_poly.entity_id
_entity_poly.type
_entity_poly.pdbx_seq_one_letter_code
_entity_poly.pdbx_strand_id
1 'polypeptide(L)'
;MDGNCTLLLNNPYRDFRVEDVSKSLSQTDVKSKITALTKIITAELNGDHHPELLMEVIRNAMPCTEHQIKRLVLIYLESIDKMDKGELRPELILAINGLLQDLNHPNEYIRGITLKFLCHVSEKEIIQPLVNAILENMTHKHVYVRKATANAIGHIYQVDPSLVEHAGDILRKALKEEKDSMTRVVIFSVITRYLPEHAIKFLISIAQQITTFSEPFIMVVLKFIRLIYKSTPQFKSKYIEILGCLISSNSLMVKLEVASIFPLITGNAHVVTQSIQTLVDVVCSSSDVNVKIIGIQRIKMICSRYPKVIKGSCISSLLRMLSIPSIRKDVLQLVMTSLAPRNAGEIVTALRKEIGKDDTGFVVEVLVALRKCKEVNEGVEIDDVMFEALTTPELAKEAIEYIEYRLQGEQRENTVARLIDFIEEVSDNKTLRSIIWMICEYCSHYDEVISMFKRLIVELPNKEETFIEKDIEEKETEEEKKDNGIIESKTVVLADGTYGSVIETFDKQTEKNKFFQKVGLRTMIEQMDSLVISSLAIGIAKICSKVTGKEGNCIRAKGIQILLEVIKIEKKNETHNKMSQDCKEIIQNIIFIISGKKTEYNEQMKQIEEIEKNIRKEVEEGAKRKEHKDIHQIDEKIHYEIFNTADEEENEEKESRIEQIKGERKLERLNNIVQLTGYSDPFYIEAIVTVTHFDITLDCLIMNQTPSTLQNITIELIPHGGMTVKTKPSPVTLGPGDFVRVSLGVKVDATTVGVISGYVNYDIADKNVTYNALDANLILNELRIEYLDQMRPCDVDIEVYQKKWMEYEWENKIPVDTECTDLKEYADLLCSIAKLQCITPAIMFCDSIGFLSANFYAKNLFDEDALINLSAEKIGNKISGWVRIRSKTQSLAINLGDRIVANQKRVSPK
;
A
#
# COMPACT_ATOMS: atom_id res chain seq x y z
N MET A 1 46.44 -3.15 -18.04
CA MET A 1 45.81 -4.43 -18.38
C MET A 1 44.37 -4.34 -17.94
N ASP A 2 43.52 -4.22 -18.96
CA ASP A 2 42.19 -4.79 -19.11
C ASP A 2 41.12 -4.49 -18.04
N GLY A 3 40.46 -3.37 -18.26
CA GLY A 3 39.13 -3.07 -17.78
C GLY A 3 38.43 -2.10 -18.73
N ASN A 4 38.49 -2.37 -20.05
CA ASN A 4 37.74 -1.59 -21.02
C ASN A 4 36.24 -1.81 -20.78
N CYS A 5 35.54 -0.79 -20.29
CA CYS A 5 34.08 -0.72 -20.39
C CYS A 5 33.69 -0.81 -21.88
N THR A 6 33.15 -1.94 -22.30
CA THR A 6 32.75 -2.21 -23.70
C THR A 6 31.31 -1.80 -24.02
N LEU A 7 30.67 -1.01 -23.17
CA LEU A 7 29.32 -0.49 -23.40
C LEU A 7 29.27 1.01 -23.12
N LEU A 8 29.65 1.81 -24.13
CA LEU A 8 29.25 3.21 -24.22
C LEU A 8 27.86 3.25 -24.85
N LEU A 9 26.84 3.41 -24.00
CA LEU A 9 25.48 3.72 -24.44
C LEU A 9 25.51 4.95 -25.35
N ASN A 10 24.74 4.87 -26.42
CA ASN A 10 24.67 5.85 -27.50
C ASN A 10 24.38 7.26 -26.93
N ASN A 11 25.41 8.10 -26.80
CA ASN A 11 25.25 9.50 -26.41
C ASN A 11 24.82 10.29 -27.68
N PRO A 12 23.60 10.85 -27.75
CA PRO A 12 23.12 11.59 -28.91
C PRO A 12 23.91 12.89 -29.18
N TYR A 13 24.89 13.23 -28.33
CA TYR A 13 25.75 14.41 -28.45
C TYR A 13 27.21 14.09 -28.82
N ARG A 14 27.52 12.88 -29.30
CA ARG A 14 28.89 12.50 -29.72
C ARG A 14 29.50 13.37 -30.82
N ASP A 15 28.70 14.09 -31.60
CA ASP A 15 29.21 15.12 -32.52
C ASP A 15 29.45 16.44 -31.76
N PHE A 16 30.37 16.41 -30.79
CA PHE A 16 30.88 17.63 -30.17
C PHE A 16 32.06 18.15 -30.98
N ARG A 17 31.79 19.10 -31.88
CA ARG A 17 32.82 19.86 -32.60
C ARG A 17 32.92 21.26 -32.02
N VAL A 18 34.10 21.59 -31.48
CA VAL A 18 34.40 22.90 -30.87
C VAL A 18 34.06 24.05 -31.83
N GLU A 19 34.36 23.90 -33.12
CA GLU A 19 34.06 24.90 -34.15
C GLU A 19 32.55 25.12 -34.36
N ASP A 20 31.74 24.05 -34.38
CA ASP A 20 30.30 24.14 -34.62
C ASP A 20 29.58 24.73 -33.41
N VAL A 21 30.09 24.44 -32.22
CA VAL A 21 29.61 25.00 -30.95
C VAL A 21 29.97 26.49 -30.85
N SER A 22 31.20 26.88 -31.17
CA SER A 22 31.62 28.30 -31.22
C SER A 22 30.80 29.09 -32.24
N LYS A 23 30.59 28.55 -33.45
CA LYS A 23 29.71 29.15 -34.46
C LYS A 23 28.27 29.29 -33.94
N SER A 24 27.73 28.27 -33.28
CA SER A 24 26.38 28.31 -32.71
C SER A 24 26.24 29.31 -31.56
N LEU A 25 27.30 29.55 -30.76
CA LEU A 25 27.33 30.57 -29.71
C LEU A 25 27.42 32.00 -30.26
N SER A 26 28.08 32.17 -31.42
CA SER A 26 28.20 33.46 -32.10
C SER A 26 26.92 33.91 -32.81
N GLN A 27 26.01 32.98 -33.09
CA GLN A 27 24.71 33.30 -33.70
C GLN A 27 23.82 34.08 -32.72
N THR A 28 22.96 34.95 -33.26
CA THR A 28 22.02 35.74 -32.46
C THR A 28 20.78 34.96 -32.01
N ASP A 29 20.54 33.76 -32.56
CA ASP A 29 19.39 32.95 -32.21
C ASP A 29 19.53 32.36 -30.80
N VAL A 30 18.46 32.47 -30.03
CA VAL A 30 18.36 32.02 -28.65
C VAL A 30 18.44 30.50 -28.57
N LYS A 31 17.74 29.81 -29.47
CA LYS A 31 17.63 28.34 -29.45
C LYS A 31 18.96 27.68 -29.77
N SER A 32 19.72 28.25 -30.72
CA SER A 32 21.06 27.77 -31.04
C SER A 32 22.03 27.96 -29.87
N LYS A 33 21.99 29.11 -29.18
CA LYS A 33 22.77 29.35 -27.96
C LYS A 33 22.42 28.38 -26.83
N ILE A 34 21.14 28.10 -26.59
CA ILE A 34 20.71 27.13 -25.57
C ILE A 34 21.24 25.74 -25.91
N THR A 35 21.09 25.32 -27.17
CA THR A 35 21.56 24.00 -27.64
C THR A 35 23.07 23.90 -27.53
N ALA A 36 23.80 24.95 -27.89
CA ALA A 36 25.26 25.01 -27.77
C ALA A 36 25.72 24.94 -26.30
N LEU A 37 25.13 25.74 -25.41
CA LEU A 37 25.45 25.70 -23.97
C LEU A 37 25.13 24.35 -23.34
N THR A 38 24.02 23.72 -23.73
CA THR A 38 23.63 22.40 -23.23
C THR A 38 24.64 21.34 -23.67
N LYS A 39 25.08 21.37 -24.94
CA LYS A 39 26.15 20.52 -25.46
C LYS A 39 27.47 20.72 -24.70
N ILE A 40 27.87 21.96 -24.44
CA ILE A 40 29.11 22.26 -23.69
C ILE A 40 29.02 21.72 -22.26
N ILE A 41 27.94 22.00 -21.54
CA ILE A 41 27.76 21.54 -20.17
C ILE A 41 27.75 20.00 -20.13
N THR A 42 27.14 19.35 -21.12
CA THR A 42 27.11 17.88 -21.20
C THR A 42 28.51 17.31 -21.47
N ALA A 43 29.33 17.96 -22.31
CA ALA A 43 30.72 17.57 -22.55
C ALA A 43 31.58 17.72 -21.28
N GLU A 44 31.48 18.86 -20.58
CA GLU A 44 32.19 19.11 -19.32
C GLU A 44 31.79 18.10 -18.23
N LEU A 45 30.50 17.76 -18.10
CA LEU A 45 30.02 16.75 -17.15
C LEU A 45 30.52 15.34 -17.47
N ASN A 46 30.82 15.05 -18.75
CA ASN A 46 31.40 13.78 -19.18
C ASN A 46 32.93 13.72 -18.96
N GLY A 47 33.55 14.81 -18.49
CA GLY A 47 35.00 14.92 -18.27
C GLY A 47 35.81 15.43 -19.46
N ASP A 48 35.16 15.83 -20.56
CA ASP A 48 35.82 16.43 -21.72
C ASP A 48 35.91 17.95 -21.54
N HIS A 49 37.02 18.41 -20.94
CA HIS A 49 37.24 19.82 -20.62
C HIS A 49 37.67 20.65 -21.84
N HIS A 50 36.94 21.73 -22.14
CA HIS A 50 37.20 22.61 -23.28
C HIS A 50 37.43 24.08 -22.85
N PRO A 51 38.62 24.41 -22.30
CA PRO A 51 38.92 25.74 -21.77
C PRO A 51 38.90 26.85 -22.84
N GLU A 52 39.11 26.51 -24.12
CA GLU A 52 39.10 27.46 -25.25
C GLU A 52 37.72 28.11 -25.46
N LEU A 53 36.63 27.44 -25.07
CA LEU A 53 35.27 27.95 -25.22
C LEU A 53 34.88 28.94 -24.12
N LEU A 54 35.64 29.03 -23.02
CA LEU A 54 35.33 29.87 -21.87
C LEU A 54 35.17 31.35 -22.26
N MET A 55 36.11 31.88 -23.05
CA MET A 55 36.06 33.29 -23.47
C MET A 55 34.88 33.58 -24.41
N GLU A 56 34.50 32.62 -25.25
CA GLU A 56 33.37 32.76 -26.17
C GLU A 56 32.04 32.75 -25.42
N VAL A 57 31.91 31.89 -24.40
CA VAL A 57 30.74 31.89 -23.51
C VAL A 57 30.66 33.20 -22.71
N ILE A 58 31.77 33.69 -22.15
CA ILE A 58 31.79 34.95 -21.41
C ILE A 58 31.44 36.14 -22.32
N ARG A 59 31.93 36.17 -23.56
CA ARG A 59 31.66 37.29 -24.47
C ARG A 59 30.23 37.29 -25.01
N ASN A 60 29.72 36.13 -25.41
CA ASN A 60 28.48 36.05 -26.20
C ASN A 60 27.25 35.60 -25.41
N ALA A 61 27.44 34.90 -24.28
CA ALA A 61 26.35 34.35 -23.48
C ALA A 61 26.14 35.09 -22.16
N MET A 62 27.20 35.57 -21.48
CA MET A 62 27.04 36.37 -20.25
C MET A 62 26.23 37.66 -20.44
N PRO A 63 26.36 38.45 -21.52
CA PRO A 63 25.56 39.67 -21.66
C PRO A 63 24.07 39.41 -21.96
N CYS A 64 23.69 38.19 -22.31
CA CYS A 64 22.31 37.87 -22.67
C CYS A 64 21.41 37.92 -21.43
N THR A 65 20.29 38.64 -21.52
CA THR A 65 19.34 38.84 -20.40
C THR A 65 18.27 37.76 -20.29
N GLU A 66 18.27 36.79 -21.21
CA GLU A 66 17.30 35.71 -21.21
C GLU A 66 17.54 34.72 -20.07
N HIS A 67 16.45 34.32 -19.40
CA HIS A 67 16.52 33.55 -18.15
C HIS A 67 17.16 32.17 -18.34
N GLN A 68 16.86 31.49 -19.45
CA GLN A 68 17.40 30.17 -19.75
C GLN A 68 18.91 30.22 -20.02
N ILE A 69 19.35 31.17 -20.85
CA ILE A 69 20.77 31.38 -21.16
C ILE A 69 21.53 31.75 -19.88
N LYS A 70 21.04 32.70 -19.08
CA LYS A 70 21.68 33.07 -17.81
C LYS A 70 21.84 31.88 -16.86
N ARG A 71 20.80 31.06 -16.71
CA ARG A 71 20.87 29.85 -15.88
C ARG A 71 21.93 28.88 -16.39
N LEU A 72 21.98 28.61 -17.69
CA LEU A 72 22.96 27.71 -18.29
C LEU A 72 24.39 28.24 -18.15
N VAL A 73 24.60 29.55 -18.31
CA VAL A 73 25.93 30.15 -18.15
C VAL A 73 26.41 30.05 -16.70
N LEU A 74 25.55 30.27 -15.71
CA LEU A 74 25.92 30.11 -14.30
C LEU A 74 26.25 28.65 -13.95
N ILE A 75 25.50 27.67 -14.50
CA ILE A 75 25.80 26.24 -14.36
C ILE A 75 27.16 25.92 -15.00
N TYR A 76 27.43 26.48 -16.19
CA TYR A 76 28.73 26.31 -16.84
C TYR A 76 29.89 26.89 -16.03
N LEU A 77 29.72 28.08 -15.43
CA LEU A 77 30.74 28.67 -14.55
C LEU A 77 30.95 27.87 -13.24
N GLU A 78 29.97 27.06 -12.84
CA GLU A 78 30.09 26.14 -11.71
C GLU A 78 30.87 24.86 -12.08
N SER A 79 30.70 24.36 -13.30
CA SER A 79 31.35 23.13 -13.77
C SER A 79 32.83 23.28 -14.15
N ILE A 80 33.32 24.50 -14.33
CA ILE A 80 34.69 24.75 -14.80
C ILE A 80 35.69 24.84 -13.65
N ASP A 81 36.89 24.29 -13.90
CA ASP A 81 38.06 24.53 -13.06
C ASP A 81 38.50 26.01 -13.12
N LYS A 82 38.30 26.71 -12.00
CA LYS A 82 38.55 28.15 -11.88
C LYS A 82 40.03 28.52 -11.68
N MET A 83 40.86 27.55 -11.33
CA MET A 83 42.28 27.73 -11.08
C MET A 83 43.08 27.21 -12.28
N ASP A 84 44.05 27.98 -12.77
CA ASP A 84 45.12 27.46 -13.61
C ASP A 84 46.44 27.59 -12.86
N LYS A 85 47.11 26.45 -12.59
CA LYS A 85 48.42 26.40 -11.90
C LYS A 85 48.50 27.15 -10.56
N GLY A 86 47.37 27.28 -9.85
CA GLY A 86 47.32 27.95 -8.54
C GLY A 86 47.01 29.45 -8.58
N GLU A 87 46.85 30.04 -9.77
CA GLU A 87 46.36 31.41 -9.96
C GLU A 87 44.97 31.40 -10.62
N LEU A 88 44.18 32.44 -10.37
CA LEU A 88 42.87 32.60 -10.99
C LEU A 88 43.02 32.86 -12.50
N ARG A 89 42.24 32.15 -13.31
CA ARG A 89 42.23 32.37 -14.77
C ARG A 89 41.86 33.83 -15.10
N PRO A 90 42.61 34.52 -15.98
CA PRO A 90 42.35 35.94 -16.28
C PRO A 90 40.97 36.18 -16.89
N GLU A 91 40.40 35.19 -17.60
CA GLU A 91 39.05 35.22 -18.15
C GLU A 91 37.99 35.39 -17.05
N LEU A 92 38.25 34.88 -15.83
CA LEU A 92 37.32 35.00 -14.70
C LEU A 92 37.20 36.42 -14.17
N ILE A 93 38.17 37.31 -14.42
CA ILE A 93 38.05 38.73 -14.07
C ILE A 93 36.91 39.38 -14.86
N LEU A 94 36.77 39.03 -16.15
CA LEU A 94 35.65 39.49 -16.97
C LEU A 94 34.33 38.88 -16.49
N ALA A 95 34.35 37.63 -16.06
CA ALA A 95 33.18 36.99 -15.46
C ALA A 95 32.75 37.71 -14.16
N ILE A 96 33.68 38.12 -13.28
CA ILE A 96 33.40 38.89 -12.06
C ILE A 96 32.70 40.21 -12.40
N ASN A 97 33.17 40.94 -13.41
CA ASN A 97 32.52 42.17 -13.86
C ASN A 97 31.09 41.92 -14.38
N GLY A 98 30.89 40.83 -15.13
CA GLY A 98 29.56 40.40 -15.58
C GLY A 98 28.64 40.03 -14.41
N LEU A 99 29.15 39.30 -13.42
CA LEU A 99 28.40 38.95 -12.20
C LEU A 99 28.03 40.21 -11.39
N LEU A 100 28.92 41.20 -11.31
CA LEU A 100 28.64 42.47 -10.64
C LEU A 100 27.54 43.27 -11.36
N GLN A 101 27.51 43.25 -12.70
CA GLN A 101 26.41 43.83 -13.47
C GLN A 101 25.10 43.06 -13.21
N ASP A 102 25.15 41.73 -13.13
CA ASP A 102 23.98 40.89 -12.85
C ASP A 102 23.40 41.11 -11.44
N LEU A 103 24.25 41.32 -10.43
CA LEU A 103 23.83 41.66 -9.08
C LEU A 103 23.14 43.03 -8.99
N ASN A 104 23.47 43.94 -9.91
CA ASN A 104 22.90 45.27 -10.02
C ASN A 104 21.79 45.38 -11.10
N HIS A 105 21.46 44.28 -11.78
CA HIS A 105 20.52 44.27 -12.89
C HIS A 105 19.08 44.60 -12.43
N PRO A 106 18.25 45.34 -13.18
CA PRO A 106 16.88 45.69 -12.74
C PRO A 106 15.96 44.47 -12.52
N ASN A 107 16.19 43.38 -13.26
CA ASN A 107 15.44 42.12 -13.12
C ASN A 107 15.86 41.33 -11.87
N GLU A 108 14.91 41.10 -10.97
CA GLU A 108 15.04 40.34 -9.73
C GLU A 108 15.45 38.88 -9.94
N TYR A 109 14.98 38.25 -11.02
CA TYR A 109 15.29 36.86 -11.30
C TYR A 109 16.79 36.67 -11.51
N ILE A 110 17.40 37.57 -12.29
CA ILE A 110 18.83 37.58 -12.61
C ILE A 110 19.64 37.82 -11.34
N ARG A 111 19.27 38.83 -10.52
CA ARG A 111 19.93 39.05 -9.21
C ARG A 111 19.89 37.80 -8.34
N GLY A 112 18.70 37.20 -8.19
CA GLY A 112 18.52 36.07 -7.28
C GLY A 112 19.17 34.77 -7.75
N ILE A 113 19.23 34.50 -9.06
CA ILE A 113 19.96 33.32 -9.58
C ILE A 113 21.47 33.52 -9.45
N THR A 114 21.97 34.73 -9.70
CA THR A 114 23.39 35.07 -9.47
C THR A 114 23.77 34.95 -8.00
N LEU A 115 22.93 35.44 -7.08
CA LEU A 115 23.14 35.24 -5.63
C LEU A 115 23.14 33.78 -5.21
N LYS A 116 22.30 32.93 -5.83
CA LYS A 116 22.31 31.47 -5.60
C LYS A 116 23.58 30.82 -6.13
N PHE A 117 24.06 31.23 -7.30
CA PHE A 117 25.33 30.77 -7.85
C PHE A 117 26.49 31.08 -6.89
N LEU A 118 26.51 32.29 -6.30
CA LEU A 118 27.55 32.68 -5.34
C LEU A 118 27.57 31.84 -4.05
N CYS A 119 26.50 31.11 -3.73
CA CYS A 119 26.48 30.13 -2.64
C CYS A 119 27.26 28.84 -2.95
N HIS A 120 27.73 28.65 -4.18
CA HIS A 120 28.50 27.48 -4.63
C HIS A 120 29.95 27.85 -5.01
N VAL A 121 30.30 29.13 -4.98
CA VAL A 121 31.65 29.63 -5.28
C VAL A 121 32.49 29.59 -4.01
N SER A 122 33.58 28.84 -4.00
CA SER A 122 34.46 28.68 -2.83
C SER A 122 35.68 29.61 -2.85
N GLU A 123 35.98 30.22 -3.99
CA GLU A 123 37.20 30.96 -4.23
C GLU A 123 37.12 32.39 -3.68
N LYS A 124 38.00 32.73 -2.72
CA LYS A 124 38.03 34.04 -2.05
C LYS A 124 38.20 35.22 -3.02
N GLU A 125 39.05 35.06 -4.03
CA GLU A 125 39.37 36.12 -4.99
C GLU A 125 38.17 36.53 -5.87
N ILE A 126 37.24 35.60 -6.13
CA ILE A 126 36.01 35.88 -6.89
C ILE A 126 34.99 36.59 -5.99
N ILE A 127 34.89 36.18 -4.73
CA ILE A 127 33.89 36.68 -3.79
C ILE A 127 34.22 38.09 -3.32
N GLN A 128 35.48 38.38 -3.02
CA GLN A 128 35.91 39.64 -2.39
C GLN A 128 35.42 40.90 -3.12
N PRO A 129 35.50 41.01 -4.47
CA PRO A 129 34.96 42.17 -5.20
C PRO A 129 33.43 42.30 -5.15
N LEU A 130 32.71 41.20 -4.93
CA LEU A 130 31.26 41.13 -5.00
C LEU A 130 30.58 41.40 -3.64
N VAL A 131 31.30 41.32 -2.52
CA VAL A 131 30.74 41.41 -1.15
C VAL A 131 29.84 42.63 -0.96
N ASN A 132 30.28 43.83 -1.38
CA ASN A 132 29.51 45.05 -1.19
C ASN A 132 28.17 45.03 -1.95
N ALA A 133 28.18 44.58 -3.20
CA ALA A 133 26.97 44.45 -4.02
C ALA A 133 26.00 43.40 -3.44
N ILE A 134 26.53 42.32 -2.83
CA ILE A 134 25.72 41.33 -2.13
C ILE A 134 25.07 41.97 -0.90
N LEU A 135 25.82 42.69 -0.07
CA LEU A 135 25.28 43.32 1.15
C LEU A 135 24.17 44.34 0.85
N GLU A 136 24.32 45.16 -0.20
CA GLU A 136 23.29 46.13 -0.61
C GLU A 136 21.95 45.46 -0.97
N ASN A 137 22.01 44.27 -1.58
CA ASN A 137 20.84 43.50 -1.98
C ASN A 137 20.01 42.97 -0.79
N MET A 138 20.48 43.07 0.47
CA MET A 138 19.66 42.77 1.65
C MET A 138 18.51 43.76 1.84
N THR A 139 18.64 45.00 1.35
CA THR A 139 17.59 46.03 1.47
C THR A 139 16.65 46.07 0.27
N HIS A 140 16.79 45.14 -0.68
CA HIS A 140 16.03 45.12 -1.92
C HIS A 140 14.53 44.94 -1.66
N LYS A 141 13.67 45.55 -2.49
CA LYS A 141 12.19 45.51 -2.33
C LYS A 141 11.62 44.09 -2.39
N HIS A 142 12.23 43.22 -3.19
CA HIS A 142 11.70 41.90 -3.50
C HIS A 142 12.25 40.79 -2.58
N VAL A 143 11.32 39.98 -2.08
CA VAL A 143 11.53 38.87 -1.13
C VAL A 143 12.51 37.82 -1.68
N TYR A 144 12.42 37.50 -2.96
CA TYR A 144 13.27 36.49 -3.59
C TYR A 144 14.77 36.84 -3.48
N VAL A 145 15.11 38.10 -3.76
CA VAL A 145 16.48 38.61 -3.70
C VAL A 145 16.98 38.58 -2.25
N ARG A 146 16.22 39.13 -1.29
CA ARG A 146 16.64 39.17 0.12
C ARG A 146 16.91 37.78 0.71
N LYS A 147 16.09 36.78 0.37
CA LYS A 147 16.33 35.37 0.75
C LYS A 147 17.63 34.82 0.18
N ALA A 148 17.86 35.04 -1.11
CA ALA A 148 19.10 34.60 -1.76
C ALA A 148 20.32 35.30 -1.18
N THR A 149 20.22 36.60 -0.90
CA THR A 149 21.28 37.38 -0.26
C THR A 149 21.62 36.88 1.14
N ALA A 150 20.61 36.55 1.96
CA ALA A 150 20.84 36.01 3.30
C ALA A 150 21.63 34.70 3.26
N ASN A 151 21.31 33.81 2.32
CA ASN A 151 22.05 32.56 2.11
C ASN A 151 23.48 32.83 1.62
N ALA A 152 23.65 33.78 0.69
CA ALA A 152 24.97 34.17 0.19
C ALA A 152 25.86 34.72 1.31
N ILE A 153 25.35 35.60 2.18
CA ILE A 153 26.09 36.11 3.34
C ILE A 153 26.51 34.97 4.26
N GLY A 154 25.62 34.01 4.51
CA GLY A 154 25.94 32.81 5.29
C GLY A 154 27.08 31.99 4.67
N HIS A 155 27.05 31.80 3.35
CA HIS A 155 28.10 31.09 2.62
C HIS A 155 29.44 31.84 2.66
N ILE A 156 29.45 33.15 2.43
CA ILE A 156 30.68 33.98 2.49
C ILE A 156 31.32 33.88 3.87
N TYR A 157 30.52 33.90 4.94
CA TYR A 157 31.03 33.73 6.30
C TYR A 157 31.62 32.33 6.55
N GLN A 158 31.12 31.30 5.87
CA GLN A 158 31.70 29.94 5.92
C GLN A 158 33.04 29.87 5.18
N VAL A 159 33.18 30.54 4.03
CA VAL A 159 34.41 30.56 3.22
C VAL A 159 35.53 31.29 3.96
N ASP A 160 35.26 32.53 4.39
CA ASP A 160 36.23 33.32 5.15
C ASP A 160 35.51 34.34 6.05
N PRO A 161 35.55 34.16 7.38
CA PRO A 161 34.96 35.09 8.33
C PRO A 161 35.51 36.53 8.23
N SER A 162 36.75 36.71 7.73
CA SER A 162 37.37 38.03 7.59
C SER A 162 36.76 38.89 6.48
N LEU A 163 36.08 38.28 5.50
CA LEU A 163 35.43 39.02 4.41
C LEU A 163 34.21 39.82 4.88
N VAL A 164 33.57 39.43 6.00
CA VAL A 164 32.38 40.09 6.53
C VAL A 164 32.48 40.20 8.06
N GLU A 165 33.31 41.13 8.53
CA GLU A 165 33.65 41.31 9.96
C GLU A 165 32.44 41.60 10.88
N HIS A 166 31.27 41.97 10.34
CA HIS A 166 30.02 42.23 11.09
C HIS A 166 28.76 41.53 10.53
N ALA A 167 28.91 40.36 9.90
CA ALA A 167 27.79 39.63 9.30
C ALA A 167 26.62 39.40 10.27
N GLY A 168 26.93 39.07 11.53
CA GLY A 168 25.92 38.77 12.55
C GLY A 168 25.02 39.94 12.93
N ASP A 169 25.57 41.14 13.00
CA ASP A 169 24.79 42.34 13.33
C ASP A 169 23.93 42.80 12.15
N ILE A 170 24.44 42.69 10.92
CA ILE A 170 23.69 42.98 9.70
C ILE A 170 22.48 42.05 9.58
N LEU A 171 22.68 40.74 9.74
CA LEU A 171 21.60 39.76 9.66
C LEU A 171 20.59 39.94 10.81
N ARG A 172 21.05 40.26 12.03
CA ARG A 172 20.18 40.54 13.17
C ARG A 172 19.33 41.80 12.97
N LYS A 173 19.91 42.85 12.38
CA LYS A 173 19.17 44.08 12.03
C LYS A 173 18.12 43.79 10.96
N ALA A 174 18.52 43.08 9.89
CA ALA A 174 17.60 42.63 8.85
C ALA A 174 16.43 41.84 9.44
N LEU A 175 16.71 40.88 10.35
CA LEU A 175 15.69 40.05 10.97
C LEU A 175 14.62 40.84 11.76
N LYS A 176 14.99 41.99 12.36
CA LYS A 176 14.06 42.89 13.05
C LYS A 176 13.23 43.75 12.10
N GLU A 177 13.82 44.18 10.99
CA GLU A 177 13.16 45.05 10.00
C GLU A 177 12.28 44.27 9.01
N GLU A 178 12.57 42.97 8.78
CA GLU A 178 11.83 42.14 7.84
C GLU A 178 10.37 41.94 8.25
N LYS A 179 9.46 42.16 7.29
CA LYS A 179 8.02 41.92 7.43
C LYS A 179 7.61 40.53 6.95
N ASP A 180 8.31 39.98 5.97
CA ASP A 180 7.95 38.68 5.37
C ASP A 180 8.38 37.51 6.27
N SER A 181 7.43 36.63 6.55
CA SER A 181 7.62 35.43 7.38
C SER A 181 8.72 34.52 6.83
N MET A 182 8.68 34.23 5.53
CA MET A 182 9.57 33.24 4.93
C MET A 182 11.01 33.77 4.82
N THR A 183 11.19 35.05 4.58
CA THR A 183 12.51 35.70 4.60
C THR A 183 13.10 35.67 6.01
N ARG A 184 12.28 35.93 7.03
CA ARG A 184 12.68 35.83 8.44
C ARG A 184 13.13 34.42 8.81
N VAL A 185 12.44 33.39 8.31
CA VAL A 185 12.83 31.97 8.48
C VAL A 185 14.21 31.70 7.90
N VAL A 186 14.48 32.15 6.67
CA VAL A 186 15.77 31.94 5.99
C VAL A 186 16.89 32.65 6.74
N ILE A 187 16.71 33.95 7.05
CA ILE A 187 17.71 34.73 7.80
C ILE A 187 18.00 34.08 9.15
N PHE A 188 16.96 33.70 9.90
CA PHE A 188 17.16 33.03 11.18
C PHE A 188 17.88 31.69 11.01
N SER A 189 17.52 30.87 10.02
CA SER A 189 18.20 29.60 9.73
C SER A 189 19.68 29.78 9.37
N VAL A 190 20.05 30.89 8.72
CA VAL A 190 21.44 31.22 8.42
C VAL A 190 22.17 31.60 9.71
N ILE A 191 21.58 32.47 10.54
CA ILE A 191 22.18 32.87 11.83
C ILE A 191 22.32 31.64 12.74
N THR A 192 21.34 30.74 12.80
CA THR A 192 21.43 29.56 13.66
C THR A 192 22.53 28.58 13.25
N ARG A 193 22.84 28.48 11.94
CA ARG A 193 23.88 27.61 11.40
C ARG A 193 25.29 28.14 11.64
N TYR A 194 25.51 29.43 11.40
CA TYR A 194 26.86 30.02 11.41
C TYR A 194 27.17 30.84 12.67
N LEU A 195 26.15 31.45 13.31
CA LEU A 195 26.30 32.46 14.37
C LEU A 195 25.29 32.24 15.52
N PRO A 196 25.37 31.11 16.25
CA PRO A 196 24.36 30.73 17.25
C PRO A 196 24.23 31.73 18.41
N GLU A 197 25.30 32.43 18.79
CA GLU A 197 25.27 33.43 19.87
C GLU A 197 24.34 34.62 19.53
N HIS A 198 24.33 35.05 18.27
CA HIS A 198 23.49 36.15 17.80
C HIS A 198 22.02 35.72 17.73
N ALA A 199 21.75 34.46 17.36
CA ALA A 199 20.40 33.89 17.41
C ALA A 199 19.85 33.84 18.84
N ILE A 200 20.65 33.47 19.84
CA ILE A 200 20.22 33.46 21.25
C ILE A 200 19.87 34.88 21.72
N LYS A 201 20.73 35.87 21.45
CA LYS A 201 20.46 37.27 21.79
C LYS A 201 19.15 37.76 21.15
N PHE A 202 18.87 37.35 19.91
CA PHE A 202 17.62 37.67 19.24
C PHE A 202 16.41 36.99 19.87
N LEU A 203 16.49 35.69 20.20
CA LEU A 203 15.40 34.97 20.86
C LEU A 203 15.02 35.58 22.21
N ILE A 204 16.00 35.99 23.01
CA ILE A 204 15.76 36.65 24.30
C ILE A 204 14.99 37.96 24.09
N SER A 205 15.29 38.71 23.02
CA SER A 205 14.58 39.96 22.72
C SER A 205 13.11 39.77 22.31
N ILE A 206 12.74 38.57 21.83
CA ILE A 206 11.42 38.26 21.27
C ILE A 206 10.57 37.36 22.17
N ALA A 207 11.12 36.90 23.30
CA ALA A 207 10.47 35.92 24.17
C ALA A 207 8.99 36.21 24.49
N GLN A 208 8.62 37.48 24.68
CA GLN A 208 7.25 37.92 24.99
C GLN A 208 6.34 38.08 23.76
N GLN A 209 6.90 38.31 22.58
CA GLN A 209 6.15 38.57 21.35
C GLN A 209 6.01 37.31 20.48
N ILE A 210 6.53 36.16 20.91
CA ILE A 210 6.67 34.99 20.03
C ILE A 210 5.34 34.48 19.45
N THR A 211 4.21 34.73 20.13
CA THR A 211 2.87 34.36 19.68
C THR A 211 2.36 35.17 18.49
N THR A 212 2.93 36.36 18.22
CA THR A 212 2.56 37.18 17.06
C THR A 212 3.25 36.73 15.77
N PHE A 213 4.24 35.85 15.86
CA PHE A 213 4.99 35.38 14.71
C PHE A 213 4.25 34.26 13.98
N SER A 214 4.57 34.10 12.70
CA SER A 214 4.02 33.06 11.85
C SER A 214 4.51 31.66 12.25
N GLU A 215 3.70 30.65 11.97
CA GLU A 215 4.00 29.25 12.29
C GLU A 215 5.35 28.75 11.75
N PRO A 216 5.75 28.97 10.47
CA PRO A 216 7.03 28.49 9.95
C PRO A 216 8.23 29.07 10.72
N PHE A 217 8.12 30.31 11.19
CA PHE A 217 9.16 30.94 11.98
C PHE A 217 9.28 30.29 13.37
N ILE A 218 8.15 30.09 14.05
CA ILE A 218 8.09 29.41 15.35
C ILE A 218 8.68 28.00 15.26
N MET A 219 8.41 27.26 14.17
CA MET A 219 8.98 25.93 13.94
C MET A 219 10.52 25.93 13.92
N VAL A 220 11.15 26.87 13.21
CA VAL A 220 12.62 26.95 13.18
C VAL A 220 13.18 27.36 14.55
N VAL A 221 12.49 28.25 15.26
CA VAL A 221 12.86 28.61 16.64
C VAL A 221 12.82 27.40 17.57
N LEU A 222 11.77 26.59 17.51
CA LEU A 222 11.64 25.38 18.34
C LEU A 222 12.73 24.34 18.00
N LYS A 223 13.03 24.13 16.71
CA LYS A 223 14.14 23.27 16.28
C LYS A 223 15.49 23.76 16.84
N PHE A 224 15.72 25.07 16.82
CA PHE A 224 16.93 25.67 17.39
C PHE A 224 17.02 25.49 18.90
N ILE A 225 15.93 25.73 19.63
CA ILE A 225 15.87 25.50 21.09
C ILE A 225 16.20 24.03 21.41
N ARG A 226 15.64 23.09 20.64
CA ARG A 226 15.91 21.65 20.80
C ARG A 226 17.38 21.28 20.57
N LEU A 227 18.09 21.99 19.69
CA LEU A 227 19.51 21.75 19.43
C LEU A 227 20.41 22.30 20.55
N ILE A 228 20.09 23.48 21.09
CA ILE A 228 21.02 24.28 21.90
C ILE A 228 20.78 24.23 23.41
N TYR A 229 19.61 23.77 23.87
CA TYR A 229 19.28 23.80 25.30
C TYR A 229 20.29 23.05 26.20
N LYS A 230 21.00 22.05 25.67
CA LYS A 230 22.06 21.33 26.39
C LYS A 230 23.34 22.16 26.54
N SER A 231 23.71 22.89 25.50
CA SER A 231 24.96 23.67 25.45
C SER A 231 24.86 25.01 26.19
N THR A 232 23.65 25.52 26.43
CA THR A 232 23.43 26.85 27.03
C THR A 232 22.45 26.81 28.21
N PRO A 233 22.84 26.23 29.36
CA PRO A 233 21.96 26.13 30.53
C PRO A 233 21.59 27.50 31.15
N GLN A 234 22.38 28.54 30.89
CA GLN A 234 22.18 29.90 31.42
C GLN A 234 20.84 30.52 31.00
N PHE A 235 20.36 30.20 29.79
CA PHE A 235 19.11 30.77 29.24
C PHE A 235 17.88 29.88 29.43
N LYS A 236 17.99 28.83 30.26
CA LYS A 236 16.92 27.86 30.51
C LYS A 236 15.60 28.51 30.95
N SER A 237 15.65 29.52 31.81
CA SER A 237 14.46 30.24 32.28
C SER A 237 13.69 30.91 31.14
N LYS A 238 14.42 31.50 30.18
CA LYS A 238 13.83 32.14 29.00
C LYS A 238 13.26 31.13 28.01
N TYR A 239 13.88 29.96 27.84
CA TYR A 239 13.28 28.89 27.03
C TYR A 239 11.98 28.36 27.64
N ILE A 240 11.90 28.26 28.97
CA ILE A 240 10.68 27.85 29.68
C ILE A 240 9.57 28.89 29.49
N GLU A 241 9.88 30.18 29.58
CA GLU A 241 8.95 31.28 29.31
C GLU A 241 8.37 31.18 27.89
N ILE A 242 9.24 31.02 26.88
CA ILE A 242 8.86 30.86 25.47
C ILE A 242 7.95 29.64 25.26
N LEU A 243 8.35 28.47 25.76
CA LEU A 243 7.57 27.23 25.57
C LEU A 243 6.23 27.29 26.31
N GLY A 244 6.18 27.93 27.48
CA GLY A 244 4.96 28.18 28.23
C GLY A 244 3.95 29.02 27.45
N CYS A 245 4.40 30.07 26.73
CA CYS A 245 3.52 30.86 25.87
C CYS A 245 3.04 30.09 24.64
N LEU A 246 3.86 29.18 24.10
CA LEU A 246 3.54 28.45 22.86
C LEU A 246 2.65 27.21 23.09
N ILE A 247 2.56 26.68 24.31
CA ILE A 247 1.72 25.50 24.58
C ILE A 247 0.22 25.79 24.37
N SER A 248 -0.19 27.04 24.57
CA SER A 248 -1.55 27.54 24.34
C SER A 248 -1.77 28.14 22.95
N SER A 249 -0.81 27.98 22.03
CA SER A 249 -0.95 28.49 20.65
C SER A 249 -2.10 27.81 19.88
N ASN A 250 -2.63 28.43 18.83
CA ASN A 250 -3.74 27.84 18.06
C ASN A 250 -3.31 26.75 17.08
N SER A 251 -2.05 26.77 16.63
CA SER A 251 -1.56 25.82 15.62
C SER A 251 -1.27 24.44 16.21
N LEU A 252 -1.85 23.40 15.61
CA LEU A 252 -1.66 22.00 16.01
C LEU A 252 -0.19 21.57 15.89
N MET A 253 0.51 22.01 14.83
CA MET A 253 1.92 21.66 14.60
C MET A 253 2.82 22.30 15.66
N VAL A 254 2.54 23.54 16.06
CA VAL A 254 3.25 24.22 17.15
C VAL A 254 3.05 23.49 18.47
N LYS A 255 1.81 23.13 18.82
CA LYS A 255 1.52 22.35 20.05
C LYS A 255 2.28 21.03 20.06
N LEU A 256 2.29 20.31 18.94
CA LEU A 256 2.94 19.00 18.81
C LEU A 256 4.46 19.08 19.01
N GLU A 257 5.12 20.13 18.51
CA GLU A 257 6.54 20.34 18.76
C GLU A 257 6.84 20.84 20.18
N VAL A 258 6.10 21.83 20.67
CA VAL A 258 6.29 22.40 22.01
C VAL A 258 6.10 21.33 23.08
N ALA A 259 5.03 20.55 23.01
CA ALA A 259 4.74 19.51 23.97
C ALA A 259 5.78 18.37 23.97
N SER A 260 6.51 18.19 22.85
CA SER A 260 7.65 17.28 22.83
C SER A 260 8.87 17.88 23.51
N ILE A 261 9.20 19.16 23.27
CA ILE A 261 10.42 19.80 23.77
C ILE A 261 10.31 20.18 25.26
N PHE A 262 9.12 20.61 25.69
CA PHE A 262 8.93 21.22 27.00
C PHE A 262 9.23 20.29 28.20
N PRO A 263 8.84 18.99 28.16
CA PRO A 263 9.26 18.00 29.15
C PRO A 263 10.77 17.71 29.15
N LEU A 264 11.47 17.85 28.01
CA LEU A 264 12.91 17.61 27.93
C LEU A 264 13.73 18.69 28.65
N ILE A 265 13.23 19.93 28.70
CA ILE A 265 13.95 21.05 29.32
C ILE A 265 13.68 21.12 30.83
N THR A 266 12.41 21.05 31.24
CA THR A 266 12.02 21.27 32.65
C THR A 266 12.16 20.02 33.51
N GLY A 267 11.67 18.88 33.03
CA GLY A 267 11.55 17.63 33.80
C GLY A 267 10.52 17.68 34.94
N ASN A 268 9.71 18.74 35.05
CA ASN A 268 8.69 18.85 36.10
C ASN A 268 7.48 17.97 35.78
N ALA A 269 7.00 17.18 36.75
CA ALA A 269 5.86 16.29 36.60
C ALA A 269 4.59 16.99 36.07
N HIS A 270 4.28 18.20 36.55
CA HIS A 270 3.11 18.96 36.06
C HIS A 270 3.23 19.35 34.58
N VAL A 271 4.44 19.75 34.15
CA VAL A 271 4.70 20.10 32.74
C VAL A 271 4.61 18.86 31.86
N VAL A 272 5.08 17.71 32.36
CA VAL A 272 4.97 16.43 31.64
C VAL A 272 3.51 16.02 31.48
N THR A 273 2.68 16.08 32.54
CA THR A 273 1.25 15.77 32.45
C THR A 273 0.52 16.70 31.49
N GLN A 274 0.79 18.00 31.57
CA GLN A 274 0.21 19.00 30.67
C GLN A 274 0.62 18.76 29.22
N SER A 275 1.89 18.43 28.98
CA SER A 275 2.39 18.15 27.63
C SER A 275 1.75 16.89 27.04
N ILE A 276 1.60 15.82 27.83
CA ILE A 276 0.88 14.60 27.40
C ILE A 276 -0.56 14.94 27.06
N GLN A 277 -1.27 15.70 27.91
CA GLN A 277 -2.65 16.10 27.65
C GLN A 277 -2.76 16.89 26.33
N THR A 278 -1.87 17.86 26.09
CA THR A 278 -1.86 18.61 24.83
C THR A 278 -1.55 17.75 23.61
N LEU A 279 -0.67 16.75 23.72
CA LEU A 279 -0.40 15.80 22.62
C LEU A 279 -1.63 14.94 22.34
N VAL A 280 -2.31 14.45 23.38
CA VAL A 280 -3.56 13.70 23.23
C VAL A 280 -4.63 14.58 22.58
N ASP A 281 -4.78 15.83 23.00
CA ASP A 281 -5.72 16.77 22.37
C ASP A 281 -5.42 16.96 20.88
N VAL A 282 -4.14 17.15 20.50
CA VAL A 282 -3.74 17.26 19.09
C VAL A 282 -4.05 15.98 18.30
N VAL A 283 -3.73 14.81 18.86
CA VAL A 283 -4.00 13.50 18.22
C VAL A 283 -5.50 13.29 18.00
N CYS A 284 -6.33 13.63 19.00
CA CYS A 284 -7.78 13.53 18.92
C CYS A 284 -8.39 14.54 17.94
N SER A 285 -7.85 15.77 17.85
CA SER A 285 -8.37 16.81 16.95
C SER A 285 -7.91 16.66 15.50
N SER A 286 -6.77 16.00 15.25
CA SER A 286 -6.23 15.86 13.90
C SER A 286 -7.02 14.86 13.04
N SER A 287 -7.26 15.20 11.77
CA SER A 287 -7.75 14.25 10.76
C SER A 287 -6.65 13.27 10.36
N ASP A 288 -5.45 13.79 10.16
CA ASP A 288 -4.36 13.11 9.47
C ASP A 288 -3.76 11.96 10.26
N VAL A 289 -3.67 10.80 9.62
CA VAL A 289 -3.11 9.57 10.21
C VAL A 289 -1.62 9.72 10.54
N ASN A 290 -0.87 10.50 9.75
CA ASN A 290 0.55 10.73 10.00
C ASN A 290 0.79 11.55 11.28
N VAL A 291 0.01 12.60 11.50
CA VAL A 291 0.09 13.44 12.72
C VAL A 291 -0.24 12.60 13.95
N LYS A 292 -1.24 11.73 13.83
CA LYS A 292 -1.64 10.74 14.83
C LYS A 292 -0.50 9.79 15.20
N ILE A 293 0.12 9.14 14.20
CA ILE A 293 1.26 8.22 14.41
C ILE A 293 2.44 8.93 15.07
N ILE A 294 2.85 10.08 14.54
CA ILE A 294 3.96 10.88 15.09
C ILE A 294 3.64 11.33 16.52
N GLY A 295 2.39 11.71 16.80
CA GLY A 295 1.92 12.09 18.12
C GLY A 295 2.13 10.96 19.14
N ILE A 296 1.75 9.73 18.80
CA ILE A 296 1.94 8.57 19.70
C ILE A 296 3.41 8.24 19.87
N GLN A 297 4.21 8.27 18.80
CA GLN A 297 5.65 8.02 18.91
C GLN A 297 6.29 9.00 19.90
N ARG A 298 5.90 10.29 19.85
CA ARG A 298 6.33 11.30 20.81
C ARG A 298 5.84 11.03 22.23
N ILE A 299 4.58 10.62 22.39
CA ILE A 299 4.05 10.20 23.69
C ILE A 299 4.85 9.01 24.24
N LYS A 300 5.07 7.95 23.44
CA LYS A 300 5.88 6.78 23.80
C LYS A 300 7.28 7.18 24.26
N MET A 301 7.95 8.11 23.56
CA MET A 301 9.27 8.65 23.96
C MET A 301 9.25 9.40 25.30
N ILE A 302 8.22 10.21 25.55
CA ILE A 302 8.07 10.91 26.84
C ILE A 302 7.78 9.89 27.95
N CYS A 303 6.95 8.89 27.63
CA CYS A 303 6.52 7.85 28.55
C CYS A 303 7.67 6.94 28.99
N SER A 304 8.53 6.51 28.07
CA SER A 304 9.70 5.70 28.42
C SER A 304 10.70 6.46 29.30
N ARG A 305 10.76 7.79 29.17
CA ARG A 305 11.66 8.65 29.96
C ARG A 305 11.13 9.00 31.35
N TYR A 306 9.81 9.15 31.52
CA TYR A 306 9.19 9.55 32.79
C TYR A 306 8.17 8.53 33.33
N PRO A 307 8.57 7.28 33.63
CA PRO A 307 7.65 6.19 33.98
C PRO A 307 6.83 6.46 35.27
N LYS A 308 7.38 7.24 36.21
CA LYS A 308 6.72 7.53 37.49
C LYS A 308 5.48 8.43 37.36
N VAL A 309 5.51 9.37 36.41
CA VAL A 309 4.44 10.36 36.22
C VAL A 309 3.22 9.72 35.55
N ILE A 310 3.46 8.80 34.62
CA ILE A 310 2.42 8.14 33.82
C ILE A 310 1.53 7.25 34.68
N LYS A 311 2.14 6.54 35.64
CA LYS A 311 1.41 5.65 36.54
C LYS A 311 0.32 6.39 37.32
N GLY A 312 0.33 7.72 37.42
CA GLY A 312 -0.54 8.52 38.30
C GLY A 312 -1.76 9.14 37.63
N SER A 313 -1.54 10.01 36.64
CA SER A 313 -2.60 10.96 36.25
C SER A 313 -2.85 11.04 34.75
N CYS A 314 -2.07 10.32 33.92
CA CYS A 314 -2.15 10.43 32.46
C CYS A 314 -3.01 9.35 31.80
N ILE A 315 -3.40 8.29 32.51
CA ILE A 315 -4.03 7.12 31.90
C ILE A 315 -5.40 7.44 31.32
N SER A 316 -6.24 8.22 32.01
CA SER A 316 -7.54 8.66 31.50
C SER A 316 -7.44 9.40 30.16
N SER A 317 -6.39 10.23 30.00
CA SER A 317 -6.13 10.94 28.74
C SER A 317 -5.65 9.99 27.65
N LEU A 318 -4.80 9.01 27.98
CA LEU A 318 -4.32 8.00 27.02
C LEU A 318 -5.47 7.09 26.53
N LEU A 319 -6.37 6.68 27.43
CA LEU A 319 -7.51 5.82 27.11
C LEU A 319 -8.46 6.46 26.09
N ARG A 320 -8.57 7.80 26.05
CA ARG A 320 -9.37 8.51 25.03
C ARG A 320 -8.89 8.24 23.59
N MET A 321 -7.62 7.87 23.40
CA MET A 321 -7.07 7.57 22.08
C MET A 321 -7.40 6.16 21.59
N LEU A 322 -7.87 5.25 22.46
CA LEU A 322 -8.24 3.88 22.07
C LEU A 322 -9.36 3.84 21.03
N SER A 323 -10.23 4.86 21.02
CA SER A 323 -11.31 4.95 20.04
C SER A 323 -10.82 5.22 18.60
N ILE A 324 -9.54 5.52 18.38
CA ILE A 324 -8.97 5.81 17.05
C ILE A 324 -8.39 4.53 16.42
N PRO A 325 -8.95 4.02 15.31
CA PRO A 325 -8.57 2.71 14.74
C PRO A 325 -7.09 2.56 14.35
N SER A 326 -6.49 3.61 13.77
CA SER A 326 -5.09 3.56 13.29
C SER A 326 -4.05 3.47 14.40
N ILE A 327 -4.45 3.78 15.64
CA ILE A 327 -3.56 4.06 16.78
C ILE A 327 -3.76 3.07 17.92
N ARG A 328 -4.95 2.47 18.01
CA ARG A 328 -5.41 1.72 19.19
C ARG A 328 -4.45 0.61 19.64
N LYS A 329 -3.75 -0.08 18.73
CA LYS A 329 -2.77 -1.12 19.07
C LYS A 329 -1.58 -0.55 19.84
N ASP A 330 -1.02 0.54 19.31
CA ASP A 330 0.11 1.23 19.92
C ASP A 330 -0.23 1.84 21.28
N VAL A 331 -1.46 2.37 21.41
CA VAL A 331 -1.97 2.90 22.68
C VAL A 331 -2.23 1.79 23.67
N LEU A 332 -2.79 0.65 23.24
CA LEU A 332 -2.99 -0.51 24.10
C LEU A 332 -1.64 -0.98 24.67
N GLN A 333 -0.62 -1.15 23.84
CA GLN A 333 0.73 -1.52 24.31
C GLN A 333 1.30 -0.51 25.32
N LEU A 334 1.09 0.78 25.09
CA LEU A 334 1.53 1.85 25.99
C LEU A 334 0.80 1.82 27.34
N VAL A 335 -0.53 1.63 27.31
CA VAL A 335 -1.36 1.51 28.51
C VAL A 335 -0.97 0.28 29.31
N MET A 336 -0.71 -0.85 28.65
CA MET A 336 -0.26 -2.08 29.31
C MET A 336 1.12 -1.95 29.96
N THR A 337 2.03 -1.18 29.36
CA THR A 337 3.33 -0.85 29.99
C THR A 337 3.16 -0.01 31.26
N SER A 338 2.04 0.72 31.37
CA SER A 338 1.71 1.62 32.47
C SER A 338 0.82 0.98 33.54
N LEU A 339 0.62 -0.34 33.48
CA LEU A 339 -0.28 -1.08 34.36
C LEU A 339 0.17 -1.00 35.83
N ALA A 340 -0.77 -0.62 36.70
CA ALA A 340 -0.60 -0.57 38.15
C ALA A 340 -1.95 -0.91 38.80
N PRO A 341 -1.98 -1.51 40.01
CA PRO A 341 -3.21 -2.00 40.63
C PRO A 341 -4.26 -0.89 40.81
N ARG A 342 -3.82 0.34 41.11
CA ARG A 342 -4.72 1.50 41.25
C ARG A 342 -5.46 1.91 39.96
N ASN A 343 -4.88 1.64 38.79
CA ASN A 343 -5.44 2.09 37.51
C ASN A 343 -6.12 0.96 36.73
N ALA A 344 -5.97 -0.29 37.19
CA ALA A 344 -6.46 -1.46 36.50
C ALA A 344 -7.98 -1.39 36.25
N GLY A 345 -8.75 -0.89 37.22
CA GLY A 345 -10.20 -0.71 37.08
C GLY A 345 -10.59 0.26 35.97
N GLU A 346 -9.94 1.43 35.89
CA GLU A 346 -10.20 2.41 34.83
C GLU A 346 -9.87 1.83 33.44
N ILE A 347 -8.76 1.10 33.33
CA ILE A 347 -8.34 0.47 32.07
C ILE A 347 -9.38 -0.57 31.64
N VAL A 348 -9.83 -1.43 32.55
CA VAL A 348 -10.81 -2.50 32.24
C VAL A 348 -12.13 -1.93 31.77
N THR A 349 -12.63 -0.86 32.40
CA THR A 349 -13.89 -0.22 31.98
C THR A 349 -13.79 0.39 30.57
N ALA A 350 -12.63 0.93 30.20
CA ALA A 350 -12.39 1.43 28.84
C ALA A 350 -12.26 0.28 27.83
N LEU A 351 -11.52 -0.77 28.16
CA LEU A 351 -11.35 -1.94 27.29
C LEU A 351 -12.67 -2.68 27.04
N ARG A 352 -13.55 -2.80 28.03
CA ARG A 352 -14.88 -3.42 27.89
C ARG A 352 -15.72 -2.73 26.79
N LYS A 353 -15.59 -1.42 26.61
CA LYS A 353 -16.30 -0.67 25.55
C LYS A 353 -15.77 -0.95 24.14
N GLU A 354 -14.55 -1.45 24.02
CA GLU A 354 -13.89 -1.65 22.72
C GLU A 354 -14.15 -3.06 22.14
N ILE A 355 -14.75 -3.98 22.90
CA ILE A 355 -14.98 -5.37 22.49
C ILE A 355 -16.12 -5.50 21.48
N GLY A 356 -17.09 -4.58 21.49
CA GLY A 356 -18.19 -4.56 20.52
C GLY A 356 -17.87 -3.96 19.16
N LYS A 357 -16.58 -3.84 18.77
CA LYS A 357 -16.17 -3.24 17.49
C LYS A 357 -15.63 -4.30 16.53
N ASP A 358 -15.87 -4.11 15.24
CA ASP A 358 -15.78 -5.10 14.14
C ASP A 358 -14.40 -5.75 13.87
N ASP A 359 -13.35 -5.42 14.63
CA ASP A 359 -11.99 -5.91 14.37
C ASP A 359 -11.56 -7.04 15.32
N THR A 360 -11.84 -8.27 14.91
CA THR A 360 -11.54 -9.49 15.69
C THR A 360 -10.08 -9.57 16.14
N GLY A 361 -9.12 -9.21 15.27
CA GLY A 361 -7.69 -9.22 15.61
C GLY A 361 -7.28 -8.20 16.70
N PHE A 362 -7.98 -7.07 16.83
CA PHE A 362 -7.74 -6.14 17.92
C PHE A 362 -8.42 -6.62 19.22
N VAL A 363 -9.60 -7.23 19.11
CA VAL A 363 -10.31 -7.78 20.27
C VAL A 363 -9.48 -8.89 20.95
N VAL A 364 -8.75 -9.72 20.19
CA VAL A 364 -7.78 -10.68 20.76
C VAL A 364 -6.74 -9.98 21.65
N GLU A 365 -6.11 -8.91 21.16
CA GLU A 365 -5.12 -8.14 21.92
C GLU A 365 -5.75 -7.50 23.18
N VAL A 366 -7.01 -7.04 23.08
CA VAL A 366 -7.77 -6.49 24.21
C VAL A 366 -8.06 -7.57 25.26
N LEU A 367 -8.43 -8.79 24.86
CA LEU A 367 -8.64 -9.91 25.79
C LEU A 367 -7.35 -10.30 26.53
N VAL A 368 -6.22 -10.32 25.81
CA VAL A 368 -4.89 -10.53 26.43
C VAL A 368 -4.57 -9.42 27.43
N ALA A 369 -4.90 -8.16 27.10
CA ALA A 369 -4.72 -7.02 28.00
C ALA A 369 -5.60 -7.13 29.25
N LEU A 370 -6.86 -7.53 29.10
CA LEU A 370 -7.78 -7.77 30.20
C LEU A 370 -7.29 -8.88 31.14
N ARG A 371 -6.81 -10.01 30.60
CA ARG A 371 -6.21 -11.09 31.40
C ARG A 371 -5.09 -10.57 32.30
N LYS A 372 -4.13 -9.84 31.72
CA LYS A 372 -3.03 -9.23 32.47
C LYS A 372 -3.50 -8.23 33.53
N CYS A 373 -4.60 -7.51 33.29
CA CYS A 373 -5.17 -6.62 34.29
C CYS A 373 -5.69 -7.40 35.51
N LYS A 374 -6.30 -8.58 35.32
CA LYS A 374 -6.76 -9.43 36.42
C LYS A 374 -5.62 -10.07 37.20
N GLU A 375 -4.53 -10.46 36.54
CA GLU A 375 -3.32 -10.96 37.21
C GLU A 375 -2.71 -9.91 38.15
N VAL A 376 -2.78 -8.62 37.78
CA VAL A 376 -2.23 -7.53 38.60
C VAL A 376 -3.20 -7.08 39.70
N ASN A 377 -4.51 -7.25 39.50
CA ASN A 377 -5.52 -6.90 40.49
C ASN A 377 -6.67 -7.94 40.48
N GLU A 378 -6.69 -8.77 41.52
CA GLU A 378 -7.70 -9.83 41.70
C GLU A 378 -9.13 -9.27 41.86
N GLY A 379 -9.28 -7.99 42.22
CA GLY A 379 -10.58 -7.34 42.42
C GLY A 379 -11.31 -6.93 41.14
N VAL A 380 -10.79 -7.27 39.95
CA VAL A 380 -11.41 -6.89 38.67
C VAL A 380 -12.29 -8.02 38.13
N GLU A 381 -13.56 -7.71 37.86
CA GLU A 381 -14.53 -8.62 37.24
C GLU A 381 -14.45 -8.57 35.70
N ILE A 382 -13.91 -9.63 35.09
CA ILE A 382 -13.75 -9.78 33.64
C ILE A 382 -14.57 -10.98 33.11
N ASP A 383 -15.25 -11.70 34.00
CA ASP A 383 -15.73 -13.04 33.70
C ASP A 383 -16.79 -13.01 32.59
N ASP A 384 -17.78 -12.12 32.67
CA ASP A 384 -18.86 -12.05 31.67
C ASP A 384 -18.33 -11.76 30.25
N VAL A 385 -17.27 -10.95 30.15
CA VAL A 385 -16.63 -10.58 28.88
C VAL A 385 -15.90 -11.78 28.27
N MET A 386 -15.24 -12.58 29.10
CA MET A 386 -14.50 -13.77 28.65
C MET A 386 -15.47 -14.89 28.23
N PHE A 387 -16.62 -15.02 28.89
CA PHE A 387 -17.66 -15.96 28.48
C PHE A 387 -18.34 -15.54 27.16
N GLU A 388 -18.63 -14.24 26.97
CA GLU A 388 -19.16 -13.73 25.70
C GLU A 388 -18.21 -14.02 24.52
N ALA A 389 -16.89 -13.92 24.75
CA ALA A 389 -15.87 -14.22 23.75
C ALA A 389 -15.83 -15.69 23.28
N LEU A 390 -16.42 -16.64 24.03
CA LEU A 390 -16.53 -18.05 23.61
C LEU A 390 -17.49 -18.27 22.44
N THR A 391 -18.44 -17.35 22.23
CA THR A 391 -19.41 -17.45 21.13
C THR A 391 -18.76 -17.25 19.76
N THR A 392 -17.67 -16.49 19.72
CA THR A 392 -16.92 -16.18 18.50
C THR A 392 -15.69 -17.09 18.37
N PRO A 393 -15.51 -17.81 17.24
CA PRO A 393 -14.45 -18.81 17.09
C PRO A 393 -13.03 -18.21 17.16
N GLU A 394 -12.85 -16.97 16.70
CA GLU A 394 -11.54 -16.31 16.65
C GLU A 394 -11.06 -15.85 18.04
N LEU A 395 -11.98 -15.55 18.97
CA LEU A 395 -11.66 -15.11 20.33
C LEU A 395 -11.65 -16.27 21.34
N ALA A 396 -12.27 -17.40 20.97
CA ALA A 396 -12.51 -18.51 21.87
C ALA A 396 -11.23 -19.12 22.45
N LYS A 397 -10.13 -19.15 21.69
CA LYS A 397 -8.85 -19.72 22.16
C LYS A 397 -8.31 -18.97 23.38
N GLU A 398 -8.31 -17.65 23.35
CA GLU A 398 -7.81 -16.79 24.41
C GLU A 398 -8.79 -16.77 25.61
N ALA A 399 -10.09 -16.94 25.37
CA ALA A 399 -11.05 -17.18 26.44
C ALA A 399 -10.82 -18.53 27.14
N ILE A 400 -10.56 -19.61 26.39
CA ILE A 400 -10.31 -20.96 26.93
C ILE A 400 -9.08 -20.97 27.84
N GLU A 401 -7.94 -20.43 27.40
CA GLU A 401 -6.73 -20.36 28.23
C GLU A 401 -6.96 -19.61 29.57
N TYR A 402 -7.79 -18.55 29.54
CA TYR A 402 -8.16 -17.82 30.75
C TYR A 402 -9.04 -18.65 31.68
N ILE A 403 -10.01 -19.38 31.12
CA ILE A 403 -10.91 -20.25 31.86
C ILE A 403 -10.14 -21.43 32.47
N GLU A 404 -9.18 -22.02 31.75
CA GLU A 404 -8.29 -23.06 32.28
C GLU A 404 -7.49 -22.56 33.49
N TYR A 405 -6.92 -21.36 33.42
CA TYR A 405 -6.25 -20.73 34.56
C TYR A 405 -7.21 -20.52 35.75
N ARG A 406 -8.46 -20.11 35.49
CA ARG A 406 -9.48 -19.93 36.54
C ARG A 406 -9.86 -21.25 37.21
N LEU A 407 -10.03 -22.32 36.43
CA LEU A 407 -10.39 -23.66 36.90
C LEU A 407 -9.31 -24.29 37.78
N GLN A 408 -8.05 -23.87 37.65
CA GLN A 408 -6.98 -24.27 38.57
C GLN A 408 -7.08 -23.56 39.94
N GLY A 409 -7.72 -22.38 40.01
CA GLY A 409 -7.89 -21.58 41.24
C GLY A 409 -9.05 -22.02 42.15
N GLU A 410 -9.45 -21.16 43.09
CA GLU A 410 -10.44 -21.48 44.14
C GLU A 410 -11.92 -21.46 43.69
N GLN A 411 -12.29 -20.78 42.59
CA GLN A 411 -13.69 -20.62 42.14
C GLN A 411 -14.15 -21.67 41.12
N ARG A 412 -13.80 -22.94 41.32
CA ARG A 412 -14.01 -24.02 40.34
C ARG A 412 -15.48 -24.28 40.04
N GLU A 413 -16.29 -24.41 41.08
CA GLU A 413 -17.70 -24.81 40.96
C GLU A 413 -18.55 -23.77 40.23
N ASN A 414 -18.31 -22.47 40.50
CA ASN A 414 -19.01 -21.37 39.82
C ASN A 414 -18.63 -21.28 38.34
N THR A 415 -17.34 -21.45 38.01
CA THR A 415 -16.90 -21.46 36.60
C THR A 415 -17.49 -22.66 35.84
N VAL A 416 -17.55 -23.85 36.45
CA VAL A 416 -18.17 -25.04 35.83
C VAL A 416 -19.67 -24.84 35.63
N ALA A 417 -20.39 -24.28 36.61
CA ALA A 417 -21.81 -23.98 36.47
C ALA A 417 -22.08 -23.01 35.30
N ARG A 418 -21.31 -21.93 35.19
CA ARG A 418 -21.41 -21.00 34.05
C ARG A 418 -21.08 -21.68 32.72
N LEU A 419 -20.05 -22.53 32.65
CA LEU A 419 -19.71 -23.27 31.42
C LEU A 419 -20.85 -24.22 30.98
N ILE A 420 -21.58 -24.79 31.94
CA ILE A 420 -22.75 -25.64 31.66
C ILE A 420 -23.87 -24.83 31.00
N ASP A 421 -24.13 -23.60 31.47
CA ASP A 421 -25.15 -22.74 30.87
C ASP A 421 -24.73 -22.25 29.46
N PHE A 422 -23.45 -21.95 29.25
CA PHE A 422 -22.92 -21.43 27.98
C PHE A 422 -22.74 -22.48 26.86
N ILE A 423 -22.81 -23.79 27.15
CA ILE A 423 -22.57 -24.84 26.15
C ILE A 423 -23.61 -24.83 24.99
N GLU A 424 -24.80 -24.27 25.23
CA GLU A 424 -25.85 -24.13 24.21
C GLU A 424 -25.56 -23.03 23.18
N GLU A 425 -24.74 -22.03 23.53
CA GLU A 425 -24.50 -20.84 22.71
C GLU A 425 -23.27 -20.96 21.80
N VAL A 426 -22.43 -21.98 22.02
CA VAL A 426 -21.18 -22.16 21.28
C VAL A 426 -21.41 -22.91 19.98
N SER A 427 -20.98 -22.31 18.87
CA SER A 427 -21.19 -22.80 17.50
C SER A 427 -19.94 -23.39 16.84
N ASP A 428 -18.77 -23.39 17.50
CA ASP A 428 -17.50 -23.86 16.94
C ASP A 428 -17.04 -25.22 17.52
N ASN A 429 -16.61 -26.13 16.63
CA ASN A 429 -16.28 -27.52 16.95
C ASN A 429 -15.07 -27.61 17.89
N LYS A 430 -14.05 -26.77 17.68
CA LYS A 430 -12.81 -26.77 18.49
C LYS A 430 -13.08 -26.23 19.89
N THR A 431 -13.87 -25.18 19.97
CA THR A 431 -14.27 -24.54 21.23
C THR A 431 -15.14 -25.49 22.06
N LEU A 432 -16.14 -26.13 21.45
CA LEU A 432 -16.98 -27.14 22.11
C LEU A 432 -16.18 -28.32 22.63
N ARG A 433 -15.23 -28.86 21.86
CA ARG A 433 -14.34 -29.94 22.32
C ARG A 433 -13.59 -29.56 23.60
N SER A 434 -13.07 -28.34 23.65
CA SER A 434 -12.29 -27.84 24.79
C SER A 434 -13.19 -27.64 26.01
N ILE A 435 -14.39 -27.07 25.82
CA ILE A 435 -15.39 -26.89 26.88
C ILE A 435 -15.86 -28.24 27.44
N ILE A 436 -16.20 -29.21 26.58
CA ILE A 436 -16.62 -30.56 26.98
C ILE A 436 -15.51 -31.22 27.81
N TRP A 437 -14.25 -31.11 27.36
CA TRP A 437 -13.11 -31.63 28.11
C TRP A 437 -12.96 -30.94 29.48
N MET A 438 -13.03 -29.60 29.54
CA MET A 438 -12.93 -28.84 30.79
C MET A 438 -14.03 -29.23 31.79
N ILE A 439 -15.29 -29.31 31.34
CA ILE A 439 -16.42 -29.74 32.17
C ILE A 439 -16.18 -31.16 32.69
N CYS A 440 -15.75 -32.09 31.83
CA CYS A 440 -15.55 -33.50 32.23
C CYS A 440 -14.33 -33.71 33.15
N GLU A 441 -13.31 -32.85 33.07
CA GLU A 441 -12.11 -32.95 33.91
C GLU A 441 -12.35 -32.38 35.32
N TYR A 442 -12.98 -31.21 35.41
CA TYR A 442 -13.10 -30.43 36.65
C TYR A 442 -14.48 -30.51 37.34
N CYS A 443 -15.38 -31.39 36.89
CA CYS A 443 -16.70 -31.55 37.50
C CYS A 443 -16.67 -32.25 38.88
N SER A 444 -17.41 -31.68 39.84
CA SER A 444 -17.72 -32.27 41.16
C SER A 444 -19.08 -33.00 41.19
N HIS A 445 -20.08 -32.53 40.43
CA HIS A 445 -21.45 -33.07 40.39
C HIS A 445 -21.72 -33.88 39.11
N TYR A 446 -21.31 -35.15 39.11
CA TYR A 446 -21.36 -36.01 37.93
C TYR A 446 -22.77 -36.28 37.39
N ASP A 447 -23.78 -36.32 38.26
CA ASP A 447 -25.17 -36.63 37.84
C ASP A 447 -25.84 -35.46 37.11
N GLU A 448 -25.51 -34.22 37.49
CA GLU A 448 -26.03 -32.99 36.85
C GLU A 448 -25.47 -32.84 35.44
N VAL A 449 -24.16 -33.05 35.27
CA VAL A 449 -23.49 -32.98 33.95
C VAL A 449 -24.00 -34.05 32.99
N ILE A 450 -24.18 -35.29 33.45
CA ILE A 450 -24.71 -36.37 32.61
C ILE A 450 -26.18 -36.16 32.29
N SER A 451 -26.96 -35.63 33.23
CA SER A 451 -28.36 -35.28 32.99
C SER A 451 -28.49 -34.10 32.04
N MET A 452 -27.55 -33.15 32.04
CA MET A 452 -27.44 -32.08 31.05
C MET A 452 -27.10 -32.63 29.66
N PHE A 453 -26.06 -33.45 29.52
CA PHE A 453 -25.74 -34.08 28.23
C PHE A 453 -26.91 -34.91 27.71
N LYS A 454 -27.60 -35.62 28.61
CA LYS A 454 -28.84 -36.33 28.27
C LYS A 454 -29.94 -35.37 27.81
N ARG A 455 -30.16 -34.23 28.48
CA ARG A 455 -31.15 -33.23 28.06
C ARG A 455 -30.83 -32.67 26.66
N LEU A 456 -29.59 -32.25 26.44
CA LEU A 456 -29.14 -31.65 25.17
C LEU A 456 -29.25 -32.62 23.98
N ILE A 457 -29.07 -33.92 24.23
CA ILE A 457 -29.03 -34.94 23.16
C ILE A 457 -30.39 -35.66 23.02
N VAL A 458 -31.12 -35.87 24.11
CA VAL A 458 -32.31 -36.75 24.17
C VAL A 458 -33.64 -36.00 24.29
N GLU A 459 -33.68 -34.82 24.93
CA GLU A 459 -34.95 -34.14 25.25
C GLU A 459 -35.13 -32.81 24.49
N LEU A 460 -35.66 -32.91 23.27
CA LEU A 460 -36.77 -32.07 22.85
C LEU A 460 -37.76 -32.97 22.08
N PRO A 461 -39.02 -33.07 22.52
CA PRO A 461 -40.01 -33.88 21.85
C PRO A 461 -40.31 -33.28 20.49
N ASN A 462 -40.48 -34.15 19.50
CA ASN A 462 -41.18 -33.86 18.26
C ASN A 462 -42.45 -33.07 18.60
N LYS A 463 -42.45 -31.75 18.40
CA LYS A 463 -43.70 -31.02 18.23
C LYS A 463 -44.12 -31.26 16.79
N GLU A 464 -45.10 -32.13 16.70
CA GLU A 464 -45.94 -32.38 15.53
C GLU A 464 -46.20 -31.06 14.78
N GLU A 465 -46.01 -31.13 13.47
CA GLU A 465 -46.56 -30.20 12.50
C GLU A 465 -48.09 -30.22 12.60
N THR A 466 -48.66 -29.52 13.58
CA THR A 466 -50.07 -29.18 13.52
C THR A 466 -50.22 -28.01 12.57
N PHE A 467 -50.52 -28.35 11.31
CA PHE A 467 -51.32 -27.50 10.43
C PHE A 467 -52.53 -26.99 11.22
N ILE A 468 -52.58 -25.69 11.48
CA ILE A 468 -53.80 -25.00 11.92
C ILE A 468 -54.20 -24.09 10.77
N GLU A 469 -55.02 -24.62 9.87
CA GLU A 469 -55.99 -23.79 9.15
C GLU A 469 -57.13 -23.46 10.11
N LYS A 470 -57.44 -22.15 10.21
CA LYS A 470 -58.61 -21.47 10.82
C LYS A 470 -58.22 -20.48 11.93
N ASP A 471 -58.06 -19.21 11.59
CA ASP A 471 -59.17 -18.25 11.51
C ASP A 471 -58.63 -16.85 11.16
N ILE A 472 -59.18 -16.27 10.08
CA ILE A 472 -59.16 -14.84 9.80
C ILE A 472 -60.37 -14.26 10.54
N GLU A 473 -60.17 -13.24 11.38
CA GLU A 473 -61.02 -12.03 11.40
C GLU A 473 -60.53 -10.98 12.41
N GLU A 474 -60.30 -9.78 11.85
CA GLU A 474 -60.48 -8.44 12.46
C GLU A 474 -59.47 -7.87 13.48
N LYS A 475 -58.52 -7.03 13.00
CA LYS A 475 -58.74 -5.57 12.81
C LYS A 475 -57.53 -4.87 12.18
N GLU A 476 -57.80 -4.25 11.04
CA GLU A 476 -56.94 -3.31 10.32
C GLU A 476 -56.93 -1.91 10.97
N THR A 477 -55.82 -1.17 10.77
CA THR A 477 -55.71 0.25 10.35
C THR A 477 -54.22 0.63 10.44
N GLU A 478 -53.44 0.44 9.36
CA GLU A 478 -53.01 1.46 8.35
C GLU A 478 -52.10 2.57 8.94
N GLU A 479 -50.91 2.93 8.44
CA GLU A 479 -50.46 3.08 7.05
C GLU A 479 -48.94 2.82 6.83
N GLU A 480 -48.66 2.60 5.55
CA GLU A 480 -47.45 2.17 4.86
C GLU A 480 -46.30 3.19 4.77
N LYS A 481 -45.06 2.68 4.65
CA LYS A 481 -44.12 3.13 3.62
C LYS A 481 -43.45 1.92 2.95
N LYS A 482 -43.65 1.85 1.63
CA LYS A 482 -43.10 0.87 0.69
C LYS A 482 -41.58 1.04 0.54
N ASP A 483 -40.86 -0.07 0.39
CA ASP A 483 -39.61 -0.07 -0.39
C ASP A 483 -39.50 -1.34 -1.23
N ASN A 484 -39.16 -1.13 -2.50
CA ASN A 484 -39.29 -2.06 -3.62
C ASN A 484 -38.17 -3.12 -3.64
N GLY A 485 -38.53 -4.39 -3.85
CA GLY A 485 -37.59 -5.45 -4.23
C GLY A 485 -37.20 -5.32 -5.71
N ILE A 486 -35.92 -5.52 -6.02
CA ILE A 486 -35.36 -5.47 -7.37
C ILE A 486 -35.71 -6.78 -8.09
N ILE A 487 -36.26 -6.68 -9.30
CA ILE A 487 -36.55 -7.79 -10.22
C ILE A 487 -35.50 -7.75 -11.33
N GLU A 488 -34.68 -8.79 -11.47
CA GLU A 488 -33.78 -8.97 -12.62
C GLU A 488 -34.31 -10.09 -13.53
N SER A 489 -34.45 -9.79 -14.82
CA SER A 489 -34.81 -10.77 -15.84
C SER A 489 -33.58 -11.17 -16.65
N LYS A 490 -33.34 -12.49 -16.78
CA LYS A 490 -32.32 -13.03 -17.70
C LYS A 490 -33.00 -13.66 -18.91
N THR A 491 -32.52 -13.33 -20.10
CA THR A 491 -32.93 -13.97 -21.35
C THR A 491 -32.11 -15.23 -21.58
N VAL A 492 -32.79 -16.36 -21.76
CA VAL A 492 -32.20 -17.67 -22.08
C VAL A 492 -32.73 -18.10 -23.44
N VAL A 493 -31.83 -18.60 -24.30
CA VAL A 493 -32.22 -19.18 -25.60
C VAL A 493 -32.62 -20.62 -25.37
N LEU A 494 -33.87 -20.96 -25.71
CA LEU A 494 -34.37 -22.32 -25.62
C LEU A 494 -33.75 -23.19 -26.71
N ALA A 495 -33.84 -24.51 -26.56
CA ALA A 495 -33.24 -25.47 -27.49
C ALA A 495 -33.81 -25.39 -28.94
N ASP A 496 -34.88 -24.62 -29.15
CA ASP A 496 -35.45 -24.31 -30.46
C ASP A 496 -34.90 -23.02 -31.11
N GLY A 497 -34.00 -22.30 -30.43
CA GLY A 497 -33.38 -21.06 -30.91
C GLY A 497 -34.18 -19.78 -30.61
N THR A 498 -35.29 -19.85 -29.87
CA THR A 498 -36.07 -18.67 -29.47
C THR A 498 -35.62 -18.10 -28.14
N TYR A 499 -35.59 -16.77 -27.99
CA TYR A 499 -35.23 -16.07 -26.74
C TYR A 499 -36.43 -16.02 -25.78
N GLY A 500 -36.35 -16.69 -24.63
CA GLY A 500 -37.31 -16.57 -23.53
C GLY A 500 -36.73 -15.81 -22.35
N SER A 501 -37.52 -14.98 -21.68
CA SER A 501 -37.11 -14.28 -20.44
C SER A 501 -37.62 -15.05 -19.21
N VAL A 502 -36.72 -15.52 -18.36
CA VAL A 502 -37.07 -16.07 -17.04
C VAL A 502 -36.93 -14.98 -16.00
N ILE A 503 -38.01 -14.75 -15.24
CA ILE A 503 -38.02 -13.85 -14.08
C ILE A 503 -37.69 -14.73 -12.87
N GLU A 504 -36.47 -14.62 -12.35
CA GLU A 504 -36.14 -15.21 -11.05
C GLU A 504 -36.59 -14.22 -9.96
N THR A 505 -37.71 -14.52 -9.32
CA THR A 505 -38.05 -13.91 -8.04
C THR A 505 -37.14 -14.51 -6.98
N PHE A 506 -36.16 -13.74 -6.49
CA PHE A 506 -35.48 -14.08 -5.26
C PHE A 506 -36.47 -13.99 -4.10
N ASP A 507 -37.08 -15.11 -3.73
CA ASP A 507 -37.76 -15.22 -2.45
C ASP A 507 -36.72 -15.10 -1.35
N LYS A 508 -36.77 -13.99 -0.60
CA LYS A 508 -36.10 -13.82 0.71
C LYS A 508 -36.71 -14.76 1.78
N GLN A 509 -36.94 -16.02 1.45
CA GLN A 509 -37.37 -17.08 2.35
C GLN A 509 -36.26 -18.09 2.65
N THR A 510 -35.16 -18.11 1.88
CA THR A 510 -33.96 -18.91 2.19
C THR A 510 -32.98 -18.24 3.16
N GLU A 511 -33.16 -16.95 3.48
CA GLU A 511 -32.38 -16.27 4.54
C GLU A 511 -33.14 -16.13 5.88
N LYS A 512 -34.48 -16.19 5.87
CA LYS A 512 -35.27 -16.17 7.14
C LYS A 512 -35.28 -17.53 7.86
N ASN A 513 -35.03 -18.63 7.16
CA ASN A 513 -34.86 -19.95 7.79
C ASN A 513 -33.47 -20.17 8.42
N LYS A 514 -32.53 -19.22 8.31
CA LYS A 514 -31.27 -19.21 9.06
C LYS A 514 -31.33 -18.46 10.39
N PHE A 515 -32.43 -17.76 10.69
CA PHE A 515 -32.56 -16.97 11.92
C PHE A 515 -33.23 -17.70 13.10
N PHE A 516 -33.61 -18.98 12.95
CA PHE A 516 -34.21 -19.79 14.03
C PHE A 516 -33.73 -21.25 14.10
N GLN A 517 -32.48 -21.53 13.75
CA GLN A 517 -31.82 -22.76 14.21
C GLN A 517 -30.84 -22.40 15.33
N LYS A 518 -31.15 -22.77 16.57
CA LYS A 518 -30.14 -22.86 17.64
C LYS A 518 -29.03 -23.79 17.13
N VAL A 519 -27.90 -23.22 16.72
CA VAL A 519 -26.68 -23.99 16.42
C VAL A 519 -26.08 -24.38 17.76
N GLY A 520 -26.15 -25.65 18.10
CA GLY A 520 -25.67 -26.17 19.37
C GLY A 520 -25.14 -27.60 19.24
N LEU A 521 -24.73 -28.20 20.36
CA LEU A 521 -24.16 -29.55 20.42
C LEU A 521 -24.92 -30.58 19.55
N ARG A 522 -26.26 -30.49 19.49
CA ARG A 522 -27.11 -31.36 18.68
C ARG A 522 -26.96 -31.16 17.18
N THR A 523 -26.88 -29.93 16.67
CA THR A 523 -26.69 -29.69 15.23
C THR A 523 -25.33 -30.21 14.77
N MET A 524 -24.30 -30.16 15.62
CA MET A 524 -22.99 -30.75 15.31
C MET A 524 -22.98 -32.28 15.35
N ILE A 525 -23.74 -32.88 16.26
CA ILE A 525 -23.96 -34.32 16.30
C ILE A 525 -24.76 -34.76 15.07
N GLU A 526 -25.77 -34.00 14.65
CA GLU A 526 -26.56 -34.23 13.43
C GLU A 526 -25.72 -34.05 12.15
N GLN A 527 -24.78 -33.10 12.14
CA GLN A 527 -23.76 -32.92 11.10
C GLN A 527 -22.66 -34.00 11.10
N MET A 528 -22.64 -34.88 12.12
CA MET A 528 -21.73 -36.02 12.29
C MET A 528 -20.25 -35.64 12.37
N ASP A 529 -19.89 -34.60 13.14
CA ASP A 529 -18.48 -34.31 13.39
C ASP A 529 -17.83 -35.37 14.31
N SER A 530 -16.96 -36.18 13.71
CA SER A 530 -16.11 -37.19 14.33
C SER A 530 -15.35 -36.71 15.59
N LEU A 531 -14.86 -35.46 15.61
CA LEU A 531 -14.00 -34.96 16.69
C LEU A 531 -14.78 -34.56 17.94
N VAL A 532 -15.96 -33.95 17.77
CA VAL A 532 -16.83 -33.59 18.90
C VAL A 532 -17.40 -34.86 19.53
N ILE A 533 -17.88 -35.79 18.71
CA ILE A 533 -18.45 -37.07 19.17
C ILE A 533 -17.43 -37.90 19.96
N SER A 534 -16.19 -38.01 19.45
CA SER A 534 -15.12 -38.71 20.17
C SER A 534 -14.75 -38.03 21.49
N SER A 535 -14.71 -36.70 21.54
CA SER A 535 -14.44 -35.96 22.78
C SER A 535 -15.53 -36.14 23.84
N LEU A 536 -16.80 -36.17 23.42
CA LEU A 536 -17.95 -36.47 24.28
C LEU A 536 -17.86 -37.90 24.83
N ALA A 537 -17.55 -38.88 23.98
CA ALA A 537 -17.43 -40.27 24.40
C ALA A 537 -16.29 -40.45 25.42
N ILE A 538 -15.12 -39.85 25.17
CA ILE A 538 -13.99 -39.87 26.10
C ILE A 538 -14.34 -39.14 27.42
N GLY A 539 -15.05 -38.02 27.35
CA GLY A 539 -15.53 -37.28 28.52
C GLY A 539 -16.46 -38.12 29.40
N ILE A 540 -17.45 -38.79 28.79
CA ILE A 540 -18.36 -39.70 29.49
C ILE A 540 -17.58 -40.87 30.12
N ALA A 541 -16.61 -41.43 29.40
CA ALA A 541 -15.76 -42.51 29.92
C ALA A 541 -14.96 -42.07 31.16
N LYS A 542 -14.39 -40.87 31.13
CA LYS A 542 -13.67 -40.28 32.28
C LYS A 542 -14.58 -40.12 33.50
N ILE A 543 -15.79 -39.57 33.32
CA ILE A 543 -16.75 -39.42 34.42
C ILE A 543 -17.13 -40.80 34.99
N CYS A 544 -17.43 -41.77 34.12
CA CYS A 544 -17.79 -43.13 34.53
C CYS A 544 -16.66 -43.86 35.28
N SER A 545 -15.40 -43.51 35.03
CA SER A 545 -14.23 -44.07 35.71
C SER A 545 -13.98 -43.45 37.09
N LYS A 546 -14.36 -42.18 37.31
CA LYS A 546 -14.17 -41.49 38.60
C LYS A 546 -15.19 -41.92 39.66
N VAL A 547 -16.30 -42.55 39.28
CA VAL A 547 -17.40 -42.95 40.19
C VAL A 547 -17.47 -44.47 40.38
N THR A 548 -17.52 -44.91 41.65
CA THR A 548 -17.69 -46.31 42.05
C THR A 548 -18.91 -46.50 42.96
N GLY A 549 -19.72 -47.54 42.73
CA GLY A 549 -20.89 -47.88 43.57
C GLY A 549 -22.23 -47.91 42.83
N LYS A 550 -23.35 -47.90 43.58
CA LYS A 550 -24.72 -47.95 43.02
C LYS A 550 -25.07 -46.72 42.18
N GLU A 551 -24.67 -45.53 42.65
CA GLU A 551 -24.80 -44.27 41.90
C GLU A 551 -23.93 -44.29 40.63
N GLY A 552 -22.73 -44.88 40.71
CA GLY A 552 -21.87 -45.13 39.55
C GLY A 552 -22.52 -46.01 38.49
N ASN A 553 -23.26 -47.05 38.88
CA ASN A 553 -23.98 -47.90 37.93
C ASN A 553 -25.13 -47.14 37.22
N CYS A 554 -25.82 -46.25 37.94
CA CYS A 554 -26.84 -45.37 37.36
C CYS A 554 -26.22 -44.40 36.34
N ILE A 555 -25.11 -43.77 36.71
CA ILE A 555 -24.32 -42.87 35.84
C ILE A 555 -23.81 -43.60 34.59
N ARG A 556 -23.26 -44.82 34.74
CA ARG A 556 -22.80 -45.64 33.61
C ARG A 556 -23.95 -46.02 32.67
N ALA A 557 -25.12 -46.38 33.22
CA ALA A 557 -26.30 -46.68 32.42
C ALA A 557 -26.78 -45.44 31.64
N LYS A 558 -26.81 -44.26 32.28
CA LYS A 558 -27.13 -42.99 31.62
C LYS A 558 -26.10 -42.63 30.53
N GLY A 559 -24.80 -42.84 30.78
CA GLY A 559 -23.73 -42.63 29.80
C GLY A 559 -23.82 -43.55 28.59
N ILE A 560 -24.08 -44.85 28.81
CA ILE A 560 -24.32 -45.81 27.72
C ILE A 560 -25.55 -45.42 26.92
N GLN A 561 -26.62 -44.95 27.57
CA GLN A 561 -27.82 -44.47 26.89
C GLN A 561 -27.51 -43.33 25.92
N ILE A 562 -26.71 -42.34 26.33
CA ILE A 562 -26.28 -41.22 25.47
C ILE A 562 -25.51 -41.73 24.26
N LEU A 563 -24.52 -42.62 24.45
CA LEU A 563 -23.71 -43.18 23.36
C LEU A 563 -24.56 -44.00 22.37
N LEU A 564 -25.54 -44.75 22.86
CA LEU A 564 -26.48 -45.49 22.01
C LEU A 564 -27.40 -44.55 21.23
N GLU A 565 -27.84 -43.43 21.79
CA GLU A 565 -28.64 -42.44 21.05
C GLU A 565 -27.83 -41.78 19.93
N VAL A 566 -26.55 -41.48 20.13
CA VAL A 566 -25.67 -40.97 19.04
C VAL A 566 -25.59 -41.96 17.87
N ILE A 567 -25.45 -43.26 18.16
CA ILE A 567 -25.48 -44.33 17.13
C ILE A 567 -26.85 -44.43 16.45
N LYS A 568 -27.95 -44.17 17.17
CA LYS A 568 -29.30 -44.16 16.59
C LYS A 568 -29.52 -42.96 15.67
N ILE A 569 -28.97 -41.78 16.00
CA ILE A 569 -29.04 -40.59 15.15
C ILE A 569 -28.31 -40.87 13.82
N GLU A 570 -27.15 -41.53 13.87
CA GLU A 570 -26.45 -41.97 12.65
C GLU A 570 -27.33 -42.85 11.76
N LYS A 571 -28.05 -43.82 12.33
CA LYS A 571 -28.94 -44.71 11.57
C LYS A 571 -30.17 -44.02 10.99
N LYS A 572 -30.57 -42.86 11.52
CA LYS A 572 -31.72 -42.08 11.05
C LYS A 572 -31.38 -41.11 9.91
N ASN A 573 -30.12 -40.68 9.80
CA ASN A 573 -29.68 -39.76 8.76
C ASN A 573 -29.22 -40.54 7.52
N GLU A 574 -30.08 -40.64 6.49
CA GLU A 574 -29.77 -41.33 5.22
C GLU A 574 -28.97 -40.47 4.22
N THR A 575 -28.58 -39.23 4.58
CA THR A 575 -27.83 -38.30 3.70
C THR A 575 -26.31 -38.38 3.91
N HIS A 576 -25.55 -38.02 2.87
CA HIS A 576 -24.14 -38.35 2.54
C HIS A 576 -23.00 -38.20 3.60
N ASN A 577 -23.23 -37.84 4.87
CA ASN A 577 -22.17 -37.76 5.88
C ASN A 577 -22.19 -38.98 6.83
N LYS A 578 -21.39 -40.01 6.51
CA LYS A 578 -21.18 -41.17 7.40
C LYS A 578 -20.13 -40.84 8.46
N MET A 579 -20.38 -41.25 9.72
CA MET A 579 -19.39 -41.15 10.79
C MET A 579 -18.13 -41.96 10.45
N SER A 580 -16.95 -41.40 10.76
CA SER A 580 -15.66 -42.09 10.58
C SER A 580 -15.65 -43.44 11.31
N GLN A 581 -15.06 -44.45 10.67
CA GLN A 581 -14.90 -45.79 11.22
C GLN A 581 -14.18 -45.76 12.59
N ASP A 582 -13.17 -44.90 12.73
CA ASP A 582 -12.42 -44.73 13.98
C ASP A 582 -13.31 -44.26 15.14
N CYS A 583 -14.29 -43.39 14.86
CA CYS A 583 -15.21 -42.90 15.89
C CYS A 583 -16.19 -43.99 16.34
N LYS A 584 -16.63 -44.85 15.42
CA LYS A 584 -17.45 -46.03 15.76
C LYS A 584 -16.68 -46.96 16.67
N GLU A 585 -15.42 -47.23 16.34
CA GLU A 585 -14.55 -48.08 17.15
C GLU A 585 -14.30 -47.47 18.53
N ILE A 586 -14.06 -46.17 18.62
CA ILE A 586 -13.91 -45.46 19.92
C ILE A 586 -15.18 -45.61 20.76
N ILE A 587 -16.37 -45.36 20.18
CA ILE A 587 -17.64 -45.48 20.92
C ILE A 587 -17.88 -46.92 21.35
N GLN A 588 -17.66 -47.90 20.46
CA GLN A 588 -17.83 -49.32 20.77
C GLN A 588 -16.86 -49.79 21.86
N ASN A 589 -15.59 -49.38 21.79
CA ASN A 589 -14.59 -49.68 22.80
C ASN A 589 -14.96 -49.03 24.14
N ILE A 590 -15.47 -47.81 24.15
CA ILE A 590 -15.92 -47.13 25.39
C ILE A 590 -17.15 -47.82 25.97
N ILE A 591 -18.14 -48.20 25.16
CA ILE A 591 -19.30 -48.97 25.62
C ILE A 591 -18.84 -50.30 26.24
N PHE A 592 -17.87 -50.97 25.61
CA PHE A 592 -17.31 -52.22 26.10
C PHE A 592 -16.55 -52.03 27.44
N ILE A 593 -15.73 -50.98 27.55
CA ILE A 593 -15.00 -50.63 28.78
C ILE A 593 -15.97 -50.32 29.92
N ILE A 594 -17.04 -49.56 29.65
CA ILE A 594 -18.05 -49.21 30.65
C ILE A 594 -18.92 -50.43 31.04
N SER A 595 -19.15 -51.37 30.10
CA SER A 595 -19.98 -52.57 30.31
C SER A 595 -19.24 -53.73 31.00
N GLY A 596 -17.90 -53.76 30.96
CA GLY A 596 -17.08 -54.65 31.79
C GLY A 596 -17.05 -56.14 31.42
N LYS A 597 -17.46 -56.57 30.21
CA LYS A 597 -17.43 -57.99 29.79
C LYS A 597 -16.13 -58.35 29.08
N LYS A 598 -15.17 -58.98 29.77
CA LYS A 598 -13.80 -59.26 29.25
C LYS A 598 -13.61 -60.55 28.45
N THR A 599 -14.65 -61.28 28.06
CA THR A 599 -14.51 -62.66 27.52
C THR A 599 -15.52 -62.94 26.40
N GLU A 600 -15.17 -62.71 25.13
CA GLU A 600 -15.85 -63.33 23.95
C GLU A 600 -15.15 -63.04 22.60
N TYR A 601 -13.84 -62.83 22.57
CA TYR A 601 -13.12 -62.53 21.31
C TYR A 601 -12.91 -63.77 20.40
N ASN A 602 -12.91 -64.99 20.95
CA ASN A 602 -12.56 -66.20 20.20
C ASN A 602 -13.74 -66.96 19.58
N GLU A 603 -14.97 -66.76 20.06
CA GLU A 603 -16.15 -67.48 19.53
C GLU A 603 -16.81 -66.73 18.37
N GLN A 604 -16.79 -65.39 18.41
CA GLN A 604 -17.31 -64.55 17.33
C GLN A 604 -16.37 -64.55 16.09
N MET A 605 -15.06 -64.67 16.29
CA MET A 605 -14.10 -64.85 15.19
C MET A 605 -14.27 -66.18 14.45
N LYS A 606 -14.64 -67.27 15.14
CA LYS A 606 -14.96 -68.56 14.47
C LYS A 606 -16.23 -68.49 13.63
N GLN A 607 -17.24 -67.75 14.10
CA GLN A 607 -18.46 -67.53 13.35
C GLN A 607 -18.21 -66.65 12.12
N ILE A 608 -17.35 -65.63 12.24
CA ILE A 608 -16.93 -64.78 11.12
C ILE A 608 -16.08 -65.58 10.12
N GLU A 609 -15.17 -66.46 10.57
CA GLU A 609 -14.38 -67.34 9.68
C GLU A 609 -15.26 -68.36 8.94
N GLU A 610 -16.31 -68.92 9.57
CA GLU A 610 -17.27 -69.79 8.88
C GLU A 610 -18.14 -69.04 7.87
N ILE A 611 -18.54 -67.80 8.20
CA ILE A 611 -19.29 -66.92 7.29
C ILE A 611 -18.42 -66.51 6.10
N GLU A 612 -17.14 -66.14 6.32
CA GLU A 612 -16.19 -65.86 5.25
C GLU A 612 -15.92 -67.09 4.37
N LYS A 613 -15.85 -68.29 4.96
CA LYS A 613 -15.66 -69.55 4.21
C LYS A 613 -16.88 -69.91 3.35
N ASN A 614 -18.08 -69.55 3.80
CA ASN A 614 -19.32 -69.70 3.03
C ASN A 614 -19.44 -68.65 1.92
N ILE A 615 -19.09 -67.39 2.21
CA ILE A 615 -19.04 -66.31 1.20
C ILE A 615 -18.00 -66.62 0.12
N ARG A 616 -16.82 -67.15 0.48
CA ARG A 616 -15.81 -67.58 -0.50
C ARG A 616 -16.29 -68.70 -1.42
N LYS A 617 -17.08 -69.65 -0.91
CA LYS A 617 -17.68 -70.73 -1.73
C LYS A 617 -18.74 -70.18 -2.70
N GLU A 618 -19.57 -69.22 -2.27
CA GLU A 618 -20.54 -68.57 -3.15
C GLU A 618 -19.87 -67.71 -4.24
N VAL A 619 -18.74 -67.07 -3.91
CA VAL A 619 -17.93 -66.30 -4.87
C VAL A 619 -17.22 -67.22 -5.87
N GLU A 620 -16.73 -68.40 -5.45
CA GLU A 620 -16.13 -69.40 -6.36
C GLU A 620 -17.15 -70.03 -7.33
N GLU A 621 -18.39 -70.24 -6.91
CA GLU A 621 -19.47 -70.71 -7.79
C GLU A 621 -19.95 -69.61 -8.76
N GLY A 622 -19.92 -68.34 -8.34
CA GLY A 622 -20.19 -67.19 -9.20
C GLY A 622 -19.08 -66.91 -10.23
N ALA A 623 -17.82 -67.17 -9.88
CA ALA A 623 -16.67 -66.94 -10.75
C ALA A 623 -16.58 -67.90 -11.95
N LYS A 624 -17.01 -69.15 -11.80
CA LYS A 624 -17.00 -70.16 -12.90
C LYS A 624 -17.95 -69.85 -14.07
N ARG A 625 -18.83 -68.83 -13.95
CA ARG A 625 -19.72 -68.39 -15.04
C ARG A 625 -19.18 -67.22 -15.87
N LYS A 626 -18.02 -66.63 -15.56
CA LYS A 626 -17.53 -65.41 -16.22
C LYS A 626 -16.09 -65.46 -16.77
N GLU A 627 -15.45 -66.64 -16.83
CA GLU A 627 -14.10 -66.75 -17.38
C GLU A 627 -14.10 -67.29 -18.82
N HIS A 628 -14.23 -66.37 -19.78
CA HIS A 628 -13.52 -66.46 -21.07
C HIS A 628 -13.22 -65.03 -21.53
N LYS A 629 -12.12 -64.47 -21.00
CA LYS A 629 -11.11 -63.70 -21.72
C LYS A 629 -10.00 -63.27 -20.75
N ASP A 630 -8.89 -63.95 -20.96
CA ASP A 630 -7.50 -63.81 -20.53
C ASP A 630 -7.08 -62.77 -19.48
N ILE A 631 -6.29 -63.32 -18.56
CA ILE A 631 -5.56 -62.74 -17.44
C ILE A 631 -4.18 -62.28 -17.93
N HIS A 632 -3.72 -61.10 -17.50
CA HIS A 632 -2.31 -60.90 -17.16
C HIS A 632 -2.17 -60.07 -15.88
N GLN A 633 -1.10 -60.39 -15.15
CA GLN A 633 -0.85 -60.14 -13.73
C GLN A 633 -0.58 -58.67 -13.35
N ILE A 634 -0.98 -58.40 -12.11
CA ILE A 634 -0.68 -57.22 -11.29
C ILE A 634 0.79 -57.27 -10.88
N ASP A 635 1.63 -56.49 -11.57
CA ASP A 635 2.70 -55.65 -10.99
C ASP A 635 3.36 -54.73 -12.03
N GLU A 636 2.61 -54.33 -13.06
CA GLU A 636 2.93 -53.19 -13.92
C GLU A 636 1.92 -52.06 -13.68
N LYS A 637 2.43 -50.84 -13.47
CA LYS A 637 1.63 -49.61 -13.39
C LYS A 637 0.95 -49.39 -14.73
N ILE A 638 -0.37 -49.60 -14.81
CA ILE A 638 -1.17 -49.19 -15.96
C ILE A 638 -1.25 -47.65 -15.94
N HIS A 639 -0.64 -47.07 -16.96
CA HIS A 639 -0.63 -45.65 -17.28
C HIS A 639 -2.05 -45.12 -17.53
N TYR A 640 -2.43 -44.04 -16.86
CA TYR A 640 -3.51 -43.17 -17.33
C TYR A 640 -2.92 -42.19 -18.36
N GLU A 641 -3.10 -42.49 -19.65
CA GLU A 641 -2.66 -41.67 -20.81
C GLU A 641 -3.32 -40.28 -20.91
N ILE A 642 -4.07 -39.84 -19.90
CA ILE A 642 -4.73 -38.52 -19.91
C ILE A 642 -4.33 -37.67 -18.69
N PHE A 643 -3.72 -38.24 -17.64
CA PHE A 643 -3.30 -37.47 -16.47
C PHE A 643 -2.06 -38.08 -15.79
N ASN A 644 -0.89 -37.52 -16.15
CA ASN A 644 0.38 -37.45 -15.41
C ASN A 644 1.32 -38.68 -15.33
N THR A 645 2.40 -38.68 -16.14
CA THR A 645 3.76 -38.15 -15.84
C THR A 645 4.85 -38.95 -16.56
N ALA A 646 5.45 -38.34 -17.58
CA ALA A 646 6.80 -38.61 -18.05
C ALA A 646 7.39 -37.30 -18.60
N ASP A 647 7.46 -36.27 -17.75
CA ASP A 647 8.06 -34.97 -18.06
C ASP A 647 9.49 -34.88 -17.47
N GLU A 648 10.33 -35.88 -17.70
CA GLU A 648 11.77 -35.76 -17.42
C GLU A 648 12.70 -36.08 -18.59
N GLU A 649 12.21 -36.50 -19.76
CA GLU A 649 13.07 -36.67 -20.96
C GLU A 649 12.52 -36.06 -22.27
N GLU A 650 11.36 -35.37 -22.26
CA GLU A 650 10.87 -34.61 -23.43
C GLU A 650 11.20 -33.10 -23.40
N ASN A 651 11.98 -32.64 -22.41
CA ASN A 651 12.28 -31.21 -22.27
C ASN A 651 13.30 -30.65 -23.27
N GLU A 652 14.05 -31.48 -24.01
CA GLU A 652 15.07 -30.95 -24.94
C GLU A 652 14.55 -30.64 -26.36
N GLU A 653 13.48 -31.29 -26.86
CA GLU A 653 13.04 -31.05 -28.25
C GLU A 653 11.89 -30.04 -28.39
N LYS A 654 11.05 -29.85 -27.36
CA LYS A 654 10.03 -28.79 -27.34
C LYS A 654 10.60 -27.41 -27.00
N GLU A 655 11.83 -27.35 -26.49
CA GLU A 655 12.56 -26.09 -26.33
C GLU A 655 12.86 -25.44 -27.68
N SER A 656 13.20 -26.19 -28.75
CA SER A 656 13.61 -25.58 -30.03
C SER A 656 12.56 -24.66 -30.68
N ARG A 657 11.26 -24.98 -30.59
CA ARG A 657 10.16 -24.23 -31.24
C ARG A 657 9.57 -23.13 -30.35
N ILE A 658 9.55 -23.37 -29.04
CA ILE A 658 9.16 -22.37 -28.03
C ILE A 658 10.29 -21.36 -27.80
N GLU A 659 11.55 -21.76 -27.95
CA GLU A 659 12.73 -20.87 -27.89
C GLU A 659 12.90 -20.04 -29.16
N GLN A 660 12.53 -20.54 -30.35
CA GLN A 660 12.46 -19.71 -31.57
C GLN A 660 11.35 -18.65 -31.47
N ILE A 661 10.16 -19.02 -30.94
CA ILE A 661 9.05 -18.07 -30.70
C ILE A 661 9.36 -17.13 -29.51
N LYS A 662 10.06 -17.60 -28.47
CA LYS A 662 10.62 -16.75 -27.40
C LYS A 662 11.77 -15.89 -27.91
N GLY A 663 12.46 -16.28 -28.98
CA GLY A 663 13.57 -15.53 -29.59
C GLY A 663 13.08 -14.25 -30.28
N GLU A 664 12.03 -14.36 -31.10
CA GLU A 664 11.37 -13.20 -31.71
C GLU A 664 10.69 -12.32 -30.64
N ARG A 665 10.02 -12.92 -29.65
CA ARG A 665 9.44 -12.19 -28.51
C ARG A 665 10.46 -11.60 -27.54
N LYS A 666 11.70 -12.13 -27.46
CA LYS A 666 12.78 -11.56 -26.62
C LYS A 666 13.24 -10.22 -27.18
N LEU A 667 13.36 -10.08 -28.50
CA LEU A 667 13.71 -8.82 -29.17
C LEU A 667 12.61 -7.76 -28.98
N GLU A 668 11.33 -8.14 -29.07
CA GLU A 668 10.22 -7.24 -28.77
C GLU A 668 10.15 -6.83 -27.29
N ARG A 669 10.47 -7.75 -26.36
CA ARG A 669 10.53 -7.45 -24.91
C ARG A 669 11.68 -6.49 -24.55
N LEU A 670 12.78 -6.52 -25.29
CA LEU A 670 13.93 -5.62 -25.08
C LEU A 670 13.63 -4.18 -25.52
N ASN A 671 12.71 -3.98 -26.48
CA ASN A 671 12.29 -2.64 -26.91
C ASN A 671 11.47 -1.88 -25.84
N ASN A 672 10.94 -2.60 -24.83
CA ASN A 672 10.09 -2.03 -23.78
C ASN A 672 10.81 -1.89 -22.42
N ILE A 673 12.14 -1.82 -22.43
CA ILE A 673 12.92 -1.52 -21.21
C ILE A 673 12.83 -0.02 -20.95
N VAL A 674 12.34 0.33 -19.76
CA VAL A 674 12.29 1.71 -19.28
C VAL A 674 13.22 1.86 -18.09
N GLN A 675 14.14 2.80 -18.20
CA GLN A 675 15.03 3.19 -17.12
C GLN A 675 14.29 4.05 -16.10
N LEU A 676 14.19 3.58 -14.86
CA LEU A 676 13.46 4.27 -13.77
C LEU A 676 14.36 5.15 -12.90
N THR A 677 15.69 4.98 -12.96
CA THR A 677 16.69 5.69 -12.14
C THR A 677 17.91 6.06 -12.99
N GLY A 678 18.62 7.13 -12.65
CA GLY A 678 19.82 7.58 -13.36
C GLY A 678 21.07 6.79 -12.97
N TYR A 679 22.14 6.92 -13.76
CA TYR A 679 23.44 6.27 -13.47
C TYR A 679 24.19 6.85 -12.26
N SER A 680 23.75 8.01 -11.77
CA SER A 680 24.33 8.68 -10.60
C SER A 680 23.58 8.34 -9.31
N ASP A 681 22.48 7.60 -9.40
CA ASP A 681 21.67 7.20 -8.26
C ASP A 681 22.29 5.98 -7.56
N PRO A 682 22.07 5.81 -6.25
CA PRO A 682 22.62 4.68 -5.50
C PRO A 682 22.09 3.31 -5.97
N PHE A 683 20.92 3.31 -6.61
CA PHE A 683 20.36 2.14 -7.28
C PHE A 683 20.30 2.37 -8.78
N TYR A 684 20.58 1.30 -9.51
CA TYR A 684 20.19 1.19 -10.89
C TYR A 684 18.96 0.30 -10.99
N ILE A 685 17.89 0.86 -11.56
CA ILE A 685 16.59 0.21 -11.72
C ILE A 685 16.12 0.37 -13.16
N GLU A 686 15.93 -0.77 -13.80
CA GLU A 686 15.29 -0.91 -15.10
C GLU A 686 14.03 -1.74 -14.95
N ALA A 687 12.94 -1.32 -15.60
CA ALA A 687 11.69 -2.07 -15.61
C ALA A 687 11.34 -2.53 -17.02
N ILE A 688 10.94 -3.79 -17.16
CA ILE A 688 10.29 -4.30 -18.35
C ILE A 688 8.79 -4.20 -18.12
N VAL A 689 8.11 -3.45 -18.99
CA VAL A 689 6.66 -3.23 -18.89
C VAL A 689 5.93 -4.22 -19.79
N THR A 690 5.10 -5.07 -19.18
CA THR A 690 4.20 -5.99 -19.89
C THR A 690 2.75 -5.68 -19.56
N VAL A 691 2.04 -5.14 -20.55
CA VAL A 691 0.61 -4.83 -20.45
C VAL A 691 -0.21 -6.03 -20.92
N THR A 692 -1.03 -6.59 -20.03
CA THR A 692 -2.02 -7.62 -20.36
C THR A 692 -3.40 -7.10 -19.97
N HIS A 693 -4.48 -7.51 -20.66
CA HIS A 693 -5.85 -6.96 -20.58
C HIS A 693 -6.14 -6.03 -19.37
N PHE A 694 -6.20 -6.54 -18.14
CA PHE A 694 -6.45 -5.73 -16.93
C PHE A 694 -5.26 -5.64 -15.96
N ASP A 695 -4.15 -6.31 -16.27
CA ASP A 695 -2.97 -6.42 -15.40
C ASP A 695 -1.72 -5.90 -16.13
N ILE A 696 -1.11 -4.86 -15.57
CA ILE A 696 0.22 -4.41 -15.93
C ILE A 696 1.21 -5.07 -15.00
N THR A 697 2.20 -5.72 -15.59
CA THR A 697 3.31 -6.34 -14.88
C THR A 697 4.58 -5.55 -15.18
N LEU A 698 5.27 -5.14 -14.13
CA LEU A 698 6.53 -4.40 -14.15
C LEU A 698 7.59 -5.31 -13.56
N ASP A 699 8.44 -5.87 -14.42
CA ASP A 699 9.59 -6.66 -13.98
C ASP A 699 10.78 -5.72 -13.78
N CYS A 700 11.03 -5.32 -12.53
CA CYS A 700 12.11 -4.43 -12.15
C CYS A 700 13.40 -5.20 -11.84
N LEU A 701 14.48 -4.89 -12.53
CA LEU A 701 15.84 -5.29 -12.17
C LEU A 701 16.43 -4.18 -11.29
N ILE A 702 16.80 -4.53 -10.06
CA ILE A 702 17.41 -3.61 -9.10
C ILE A 702 18.86 -4.02 -8.91
N MET A 703 19.79 -3.10 -9.06
CA MET A 703 21.22 -3.31 -8.83
C MET A 703 21.76 -2.26 -7.86
N ASN A 704 22.51 -2.71 -6.86
CA ASN A 704 23.18 -1.84 -5.91
C ASN A 704 24.49 -1.31 -6.51
N GLN A 705 24.57 -0.01 -6.79
CA GLN A 705 25.79 0.62 -7.30
C GLN A 705 26.71 1.11 -6.17
N THR A 706 26.25 1.07 -4.92
CA THR A 706 27.03 1.55 -3.77
C THR A 706 27.99 0.48 -3.24
N PRO A 707 29.12 0.90 -2.61
CA PRO A 707 30.06 -0.04 -1.96
C PRO A 707 29.53 -0.60 -0.62
N SER A 708 28.35 -0.18 -0.17
CA SER A 708 27.73 -0.58 1.10
C SER A 708 26.56 -1.54 0.90
N THR A 709 26.32 -2.42 1.87
CA THR A 709 25.12 -3.29 1.89
C THR A 709 23.88 -2.46 2.20
N LEU A 710 22.86 -2.57 1.35
CA LEU A 710 21.58 -1.87 1.49
C LEU A 710 20.52 -2.86 1.99
N GLN A 711 19.82 -2.48 3.06
CA GLN A 711 18.81 -3.29 3.74
C GLN A 711 17.41 -2.69 3.52
N ASN A 712 16.37 -3.52 3.69
CA ASN A 712 14.97 -3.11 3.61
C ASN A 712 14.58 -2.35 2.34
N ILE A 713 15.10 -2.77 1.18
CA ILE A 713 14.76 -2.14 -0.10
C ILE A 713 13.30 -2.46 -0.43
N THR A 714 12.43 -1.45 -0.43
CA THR A 714 11.01 -1.58 -0.78
C THR A 714 10.66 -0.58 -1.89
N ILE A 715 10.14 -1.09 -3.01
CA ILE A 715 9.60 -0.26 -4.09
C ILE A 715 8.11 -0.04 -3.81
N GLU A 716 7.71 1.23 -3.68
CA GLU A 716 6.30 1.61 -3.63
C GLU A 716 5.92 2.35 -4.91
N LEU A 717 4.93 1.79 -5.61
CA LEU A 717 4.34 2.39 -6.81
C LEU A 717 3.10 3.19 -6.45
N ILE A 718 3.00 4.38 -7.03
CA ILE A 718 1.85 5.27 -6.96
C ILE A 718 1.29 5.40 -8.39
N PRO A 719 0.32 4.54 -8.76
CA PRO A 719 -0.38 4.71 -10.02
C PRO A 719 -1.32 5.92 -9.97
N HIS A 720 -1.29 6.72 -11.03
CA HIS A 720 -2.24 7.79 -11.31
C HIS A 720 -3.16 7.37 -12.46
N GLY A 721 -4.44 7.77 -12.40
CA GLY A 721 -5.42 7.50 -13.46
C GLY A 721 -6.41 6.37 -13.19
N GLY A 722 -6.61 5.97 -11.92
CA GLY A 722 -7.57 4.91 -11.58
C GLY A 722 -7.01 3.50 -11.77
N MET A 723 -5.73 3.30 -11.42
CA MET A 723 -5.11 1.98 -11.38
C MET A 723 -4.81 1.64 -9.91
N THR A 724 -4.83 0.37 -9.56
CA THR A 724 -4.62 -0.10 -8.19
C THR A 724 -3.44 -1.08 -8.12
N VAL A 725 -2.59 -0.96 -7.10
CA VAL A 725 -1.45 -1.87 -6.94
C VAL A 725 -1.95 -3.22 -6.42
N LYS A 726 -1.65 -4.30 -7.15
CA LYS A 726 -2.11 -5.67 -6.85
C LYS A 726 -1.14 -6.40 -5.91
N THR A 727 0.17 -6.21 -6.11
CA THR A 727 1.20 -6.89 -5.35
C THR A 727 2.23 -5.90 -4.82
N LYS A 728 2.51 -5.99 -3.52
CA LYS A 728 3.65 -5.31 -2.88
C LYS A 728 4.78 -6.32 -2.68
N PRO A 729 6.01 -6.03 -3.11
CA PRO A 729 7.13 -6.95 -2.96
C PRO A 729 7.61 -6.97 -1.51
N SER A 730 8.16 -8.11 -1.07
CA SER A 730 8.82 -8.19 0.23
C SER A 730 10.12 -7.38 0.23
N PRO A 731 10.52 -6.78 1.36
CA PRO A 731 11.78 -6.05 1.45
C PRO A 731 12.96 -6.94 1.10
N VAL A 732 13.85 -6.45 0.23
CA VAL A 732 15.04 -7.15 -0.23
C VAL A 732 16.29 -6.51 0.39
N THR A 733 17.29 -7.33 0.71
CA THR A 733 18.62 -6.86 1.12
C THR A 733 19.62 -7.16 -0.01
N LEU A 734 20.38 -6.15 -0.44
CA LEU A 734 21.35 -6.27 -1.53
C LEU A 734 22.77 -5.99 -1.03
N GLY A 735 23.71 -6.86 -1.40
CA GLY A 735 25.14 -6.63 -1.23
C GLY A 735 25.68 -5.58 -2.22
N PRO A 736 26.93 -5.12 -2.04
CA PRO A 736 27.59 -4.22 -2.99
C PRO A 736 27.69 -4.86 -4.38
N GLY A 737 27.20 -4.19 -5.42
CA GLY A 737 27.22 -4.71 -6.81
C GLY A 737 26.24 -5.86 -7.09
N ASP A 738 25.43 -6.27 -6.11
CA ASP A 738 24.47 -7.36 -6.27
C ASP A 738 23.17 -6.88 -6.94
N PHE A 739 22.46 -7.80 -7.60
CA PHE A 739 21.22 -7.49 -8.31
C PHE A 739 20.10 -8.49 -8.04
N VAL A 740 18.86 -8.01 -7.99
CA VAL A 740 17.66 -8.82 -7.82
C VAL A 740 16.58 -8.37 -8.78
N ARG A 741 15.78 -9.34 -9.27
CA ARG A 741 14.58 -9.07 -10.06
C ARG A 741 13.33 -9.15 -9.19
N VAL A 742 12.49 -8.14 -9.29
CA VAL A 742 11.24 -8.02 -8.54
C VAL A 742 10.11 -7.73 -9.52
N SER A 743 9.07 -8.55 -9.50
CA SER A 743 7.87 -8.37 -10.33
C SER A 743 6.78 -7.64 -9.54
N LEU A 744 6.30 -6.53 -10.09
CA LEU A 744 5.26 -5.67 -9.53
C LEU A 744 4.01 -5.73 -10.41
N GLY A 745 2.84 -5.94 -9.81
CA GLY A 745 1.57 -6.00 -10.52
C GLY A 745 0.70 -4.77 -10.23
N VAL A 746 0.21 -4.11 -11.27
CA VAL A 746 -0.76 -3.01 -11.20
C VAL A 746 -2.00 -3.38 -12.00
N LYS A 747 -3.17 -3.30 -11.37
CA LYS A 747 -4.46 -3.55 -12.01
C LYS A 747 -5.02 -2.25 -12.57
N VAL A 748 -5.54 -2.29 -13.79
CA VAL A 748 -6.13 -1.15 -14.48
C VAL A 748 -7.65 -1.20 -14.35
N ASP A 749 -8.26 -0.15 -13.79
CA ASP A 749 -9.73 -0.07 -13.69
C ASP A 749 -10.36 0.74 -14.85
N ALA A 750 -9.59 1.57 -15.58
CA ALA A 750 -10.08 2.40 -16.69
C ALA A 750 -9.06 2.60 -17.84
N THR A 751 -9.55 2.86 -19.05
CA THR A 751 -8.77 3.08 -20.29
C THR A 751 -8.22 4.50 -20.45
N THR A 752 -7.71 5.08 -19.37
CA THR A 752 -7.07 6.41 -19.35
C THR A 752 -5.55 6.27 -19.50
N VAL A 753 -4.85 7.33 -19.91
CA VAL A 753 -3.37 7.33 -19.88
C VAL A 753 -2.93 7.16 -18.43
N GLY A 754 -2.31 6.01 -18.13
CA GLY A 754 -1.82 5.68 -16.80
C GLY A 754 -0.41 6.24 -16.62
N VAL A 755 -0.21 7.04 -15.57
CA VAL A 755 1.14 7.45 -15.15
C VAL A 755 1.45 6.70 -13.87
N ILE A 756 2.49 5.88 -13.89
CA ILE A 756 2.98 5.19 -12.70
C ILE A 756 4.19 5.98 -12.20
N SER A 757 4.04 6.62 -11.05
CA SER A 757 5.17 7.17 -10.29
C SER A 757 5.53 6.18 -9.17
N GLY A 758 6.69 6.35 -8.55
CA GLY A 758 7.06 5.50 -7.43
C GLY A 758 8.28 6.02 -6.70
N TYR A 759 8.57 5.41 -5.56
CA TYR A 759 9.82 5.65 -4.84
C TYR A 759 10.34 4.34 -4.24
N VAL A 760 11.64 4.34 -3.94
CA VAL A 760 12.34 3.25 -3.29
C VAL A 760 12.80 3.72 -1.93
N ASN A 761 12.37 3.02 -0.89
CA ASN A 761 12.89 3.20 0.46
C ASN A 761 13.97 2.17 0.70
N TYR A 762 15.06 2.56 1.36
CA TYR A 762 16.16 1.68 1.70
C TYR A 762 16.95 2.20 2.90
N ASP A 763 17.55 1.27 3.63
CA ASP A 763 18.40 1.54 4.79
C ASP A 763 19.86 1.23 4.45
N ILE A 764 20.78 2.15 4.77
CA ILE A 764 22.22 1.92 4.64
C ILE A 764 22.72 1.34 5.97
N ALA A 765 23.34 0.15 5.95
CA ALA A 765 23.77 -0.54 7.17
C ALA A 765 24.96 0.13 7.90
N ASP A 766 25.63 1.09 7.26
CA ASP A 766 26.90 1.62 7.73
C ASP A 766 26.73 2.69 8.83
N LYS A 767 27.07 2.34 10.07
CA LYS A 767 26.82 3.14 11.29
C LYS A 767 27.65 4.42 11.38
N ASN A 768 28.63 4.63 10.50
CA ASN A 768 29.57 5.75 10.55
C ASN A 768 29.17 6.96 9.70
N VAL A 769 28.12 6.86 8.88
CA VAL A 769 27.55 7.99 8.13
C VAL A 769 26.30 8.51 8.85
N THR A 770 26.46 8.85 10.13
CA THR A 770 25.47 9.63 10.87
C THR A 770 25.50 11.04 10.32
N TYR A 771 24.56 11.44 9.44
CA TYR A 771 23.97 12.79 9.34
C TYR A 771 22.81 12.87 8.32
N ASN A 772 22.62 11.89 7.43
CA ASN A 772 21.54 11.87 6.43
C ASN A 772 20.62 10.63 6.46
N ALA A 773 20.72 9.74 7.45
CA ALA A 773 19.87 8.55 7.57
C ALA A 773 18.48 8.88 8.18
N LEU A 774 17.78 9.83 7.56
CA LEU A 774 16.32 9.82 7.49
C LEU A 774 16.03 9.10 6.18
N ASP A 775 15.36 7.95 6.22
CA ASP A 775 14.72 7.23 5.12
C ASP A 775 15.11 7.79 3.74
N ALA A 776 16.17 7.25 3.15
CA ALA A 776 16.64 7.74 1.87
C ALA A 776 15.63 7.30 0.81
N ASN A 777 14.64 8.14 0.54
CA ASN A 777 13.61 7.86 -0.46
C ASN A 777 14.17 8.28 -1.82
N LEU A 778 14.43 7.32 -2.70
CA LEU A 778 14.78 7.59 -4.09
C LEU A 778 13.49 7.64 -4.92
N ILE A 779 13.18 8.79 -5.50
CA ILE A 779 12.01 8.95 -6.37
C ILE A 779 12.35 8.37 -7.75
N LEU A 780 11.48 7.48 -8.25
CA LEU A 780 11.60 6.88 -9.58
C LEU A 780 11.06 7.83 -10.65
N ASN A 781 11.61 7.73 -11.86
CA ASN A 781 11.07 8.41 -13.02
C ASN A 781 9.64 7.97 -13.32
N GLU A 782 8.81 8.91 -13.75
CA GLU A 782 7.42 8.65 -14.13
C GLU A 782 7.36 7.75 -15.38
N LEU A 783 6.65 6.64 -15.26
CA LEU A 783 6.35 5.75 -16.37
C LEU A 783 4.99 6.11 -16.96
N ARG A 784 4.97 6.57 -18.21
CA ARG A 784 3.74 6.83 -18.96
C ARG A 784 3.39 5.61 -19.82
N ILE A 785 2.23 5.02 -19.56
CA ILE A 785 1.73 3.88 -20.31
C ILE A 785 0.67 4.37 -21.29
N GLU A 786 1.02 4.33 -22.58
CA GLU A 786 0.13 4.67 -23.68
C GLU A 786 -0.54 3.42 -24.24
N TYR A 787 -1.85 3.29 -24.03
CA TYR A 787 -2.63 2.14 -24.52
C TYR A 787 -2.88 2.17 -26.04
N LEU A 788 -2.66 3.31 -26.69
CA LEU A 788 -2.95 3.50 -28.13
C LEU A 788 -2.03 2.69 -29.05
N ASP A 789 -0.82 2.31 -28.62
CA ASP A 789 0.10 1.53 -29.44
C ASP A 789 -0.35 0.08 -29.65
N GLN A 790 -1.34 -0.39 -28.87
CA GLN A 790 -1.88 -1.75 -28.92
C GLN A 790 -3.24 -1.87 -29.63
N MET A 791 -3.64 -0.86 -30.42
CA MET A 791 -4.84 -0.93 -31.26
C MET A 791 -4.72 -2.06 -32.30
N ARG A 792 -5.80 -2.83 -32.46
CA ARG A 792 -5.92 -3.90 -33.45
C ARG A 792 -6.89 -3.49 -34.56
N PRO A 793 -6.49 -3.61 -35.84
CA PRO A 793 -7.42 -3.47 -36.95
C PRO A 793 -8.43 -4.62 -36.91
N CYS A 794 -9.71 -4.32 -37.17
CA CYS A 794 -10.77 -5.31 -37.18
C CYS A 794 -11.73 -5.02 -38.35
N ASP A 795 -12.18 -6.07 -39.03
CA ASP A 795 -13.18 -5.97 -40.09
C ASP A 795 -14.59 -5.98 -39.50
N VAL A 796 -15.41 -5.01 -39.91
CA VAL A 796 -16.83 -4.91 -39.51
C VAL A 796 -17.67 -4.50 -40.71
N ASP A 797 -18.84 -5.13 -40.85
CA ASP A 797 -19.82 -4.79 -41.87
C ASP A 797 -20.36 -3.36 -41.71
N ILE A 798 -20.64 -2.69 -42.84
CA ILE A 798 -21.08 -1.29 -42.88
C ILE A 798 -22.38 -1.08 -42.08
N GLU A 799 -23.30 -2.05 -42.09
CA GLU A 799 -24.56 -1.98 -41.33
C GLU A 799 -24.32 -1.97 -39.82
N VAL A 800 -23.38 -2.78 -39.34
CA VAL A 800 -22.99 -2.85 -37.93
C VAL A 800 -22.25 -1.58 -37.52
N TYR A 801 -21.39 -1.04 -38.39
CA TYR A 801 -20.71 0.23 -38.18
C TYR A 801 -21.71 1.38 -38.01
N GLN A 802 -22.72 1.49 -38.88
CA GLN A 802 -23.74 2.54 -38.81
C GLN A 802 -24.58 2.44 -37.53
N LYS A 803 -24.94 1.24 -37.12
CA LYS A 803 -25.66 1.02 -35.86
C LYS A 803 -24.84 1.48 -34.66
N LYS A 804 -23.56 1.08 -34.58
CA LYS A 804 -22.64 1.51 -33.51
C LYS A 804 -22.39 3.02 -33.55
N TRP A 805 -22.31 3.61 -34.73
CA TRP A 805 -22.13 5.06 -34.91
C TRP A 805 -23.30 5.86 -34.30
N MET A 806 -24.52 5.35 -34.40
CA MET A 806 -25.72 5.97 -33.82
C MET A 806 -25.82 5.74 -32.30
N GLU A 807 -25.31 4.62 -31.82
CA GLU A 807 -25.36 4.23 -30.39
C GLU A 807 -24.33 4.99 -29.53
N TYR A 808 -23.18 5.38 -30.08
CA TYR A 808 -22.11 6.01 -29.29
C TYR A 808 -22.31 7.51 -29.11
N GLU A 809 -22.28 7.92 -27.84
CA GLU A 809 -22.59 9.28 -27.39
C GLU A 809 -21.40 10.24 -27.49
N TRP A 810 -20.17 9.74 -27.31
CA TRP A 810 -18.97 10.59 -27.28
C TRP A 810 -18.41 10.80 -28.68
N GLU A 811 -18.35 12.06 -29.12
CA GLU A 811 -17.78 12.49 -30.40
C GLU A 811 -16.65 13.50 -30.16
N ASN A 812 -15.46 13.23 -30.70
CA ASN A 812 -14.37 14.18 -30.80
C ASN A 812 -14.16 14.60 -32.26
N LYS A 813 -14.14 15.90 -32.53
CA LYS A 813 -14.05 16.46 -33.88
C LYS A 813 -12.75 17.23 -34.05
N ILE A 814 -11.90 16.76 -34.96
CA ILE A 814 -10.54 17.27 -35.15
C ILE A 814 -10.44 17.91 -36.53
N PRO A 815 -9.94 19.16 -36.64
CA PRO A 815 -9.66 19.76 -37.93
C PRO A 815 -8.44 19.07 -38.58
N VAL A 816 -8.48 18.87 -39.88
CA VAL A 816 -7.33 18.39 -40.66
C VAL A 816 -6.42 19.57 -40.98
N ASP A 817 -5.21 19.61 -40.41
CA ASP A 817 -4.17 20.60 -40.71
C ASP A 817 -2.88 19.88 -41.14
N THR A 818 -2.75 19.61 -42.44
CA THR A 818 -1.65 18.81 -43.00
C THR A 818 -0.96 19.48 -44.18
N GLU A 819 0.31 19.12 -44.40
CA GLU A 819 1.10 19.54 -45.57
C GLU A 819 0.92 18.61 -46.79
N CYS A 820 0.20 17.49 -46.64
CA CYS A 820 -0.07 16.51 -47.70
C CYS A 820 -0.95 17.10 -48.82
N THR A 821 -0.63 16.76 -50.07
CA THR A 821 -1.36 17.21 -51.27
C THR A 821 -2.40 16.21 -51.78
N ASP A 822 -2.26 14.93 -51.41
CA ASP A 822 -3.10 13.84 -51.91
C ASP A 822 -3.96 13.22 -50.79
N LEU A 823 -5.25 13.04 -51.10
CA LEU A 823 -6.26 12.55 -50.15
C LEU A 823 -6.05 11.08 -49.77
N LYS A 824 -5.52 10.28 -50.70
CA LYS A 824 -5.19 8.86 -50.51
C LYS A 824 -4.02 8.68 -49.54
N GLU A 825 -2.95 9.43 -49.75
CA GLU A 825 -1.77 9.42 -48.87
C GLU A 825 -2.15 9.85 -47.44
N TYR A 826 -3.08 10.80 -47.29
CA TYR A 826 -3.57 11.20 -45.97
C TYR A 826 -4.42 10.11 -45.29
N ALA A 827 -5.24 9.38 -46.05
CA ALA A 827 -5.99 8.24 -45.53
C ALA A 827 -5.05 7.09 -45.11
N ASP A 828 -4.02 6.80 -45.90
CA ASP A 828 -3.02 5.77 -45.57
C ASP A 828 -2.15 6.19 -44.37
N LEU A 829 -1.82 7.49 -44.27
CA LEU A 829 -1.16 8.07 -43.10
C LEU A 829 -2.01 7.86 -41.84
N LEU A 830 -3.32 8.13 -41.88
CA LEU A 830 -4.23 7.86 -40.77
C LEU A 830 -4.30 6.37 -40.42
N CYS A 831 -4.33 5.47 -41.41
CA CYS A 831 -4.24 4.03 -41.19
C CYS A 831 -2.95 3.63 -40.45
N SER A 832 -1.82 4.21 -40.84
CA SER A 832 -0.51 3.92 -40.23
C SER A 832 -0.35 4.47 -38.81
N ILE A 833 -0.90 5.66 -38.53
CA ILE A 833 -0.76 6.33 -37.22
C ILE A 833 -1.52 5.59 -36.12
N ALA A 834 -2.68 5.03 -36.44
CA ALA A 834 -3.61 4.48 -35.46
C ALA A 834 -3.93 2.99 -35.66
N LYS A 835 -3.19 2.29 -36.55
CA LYS A 835 -3.41 0.87 -36.92
C LYS A 835 -4.89 0.61 -37.27
N LEU A 836 -5.48 1.52 -38.04
CA LEU A 836 -6.90 1.50 -38.37
C LEU A 836 -7.16 0.64 -39.61
N GLN A 837 -8.34 0.02 -39.64
CA GLN A 837 -8.84 -0.66 -40.82
C GLN A 837 -9.83 0.23 -41.58
N CYS A 838 -9.58 0.46 -42.87
CA CYS A 838 -10.50 1.19 -43.73
C CYS A 838 -11.66 0.27 -44.15
N ILE A 839 -12.88 0.62 -43.77
CA ILE A 839 -14.10 -0.12 -44.14
C ILE A 839 -14.57 0.30 -45.54
N THR A 840 -14.30 1.54 -45.95
CA THR A 840 -14.71 2.05 -47.25
C THR A 840 -13.92 1.36 -48.38
N PRO A 841 -14.58 0.78 -49.41
CA PRO A 841 -13.89 0.12 -50.51
C PRO A 841 -12.96 1.06 -51.28
N ALA A 842 -11.81 0.54 -51.72
CA ALA A 842 -10.80 1.27 -52.51
C ALA A 842 -11.35 1.94 -53.78
N ILE A 843 -12.49 1.48 -54.29
CA ILE A 843 -13.18 2.00 -55.49
C ILE A 843 -13.73 3.42 -55.28
N MET A 844 -14.02 3.82 -54.03
CA MET A 844 -14.48 5.18 -53.72
C MET A 844 -13.34 6.22 -53.66
N PHE A 845 -12.08 5.80 -53.71
CA PHE A 845 -10.92 6.70 -53.75
C PHE A 845 -10.60 7.07 -55.20
N CYS A 846 -11.49 7.83 -55.83
CA CYS A 846 -11.33 8.33 -57.19
C CYS A 846 -10.81 9.78 -57.15
N ASP A 847 -9.62 10.03 -57.70
CA ASP A 847 -8.97 11.35 -57.68
C ASP A 847 -9.73 12.43 -58.48
N SER A 848 -10.73 12.03 -59.25
CA SER A 848 -11.63 12.93 -60.00
C SER A 848 -12.62 13.67 -59.10
N ILE A 849 -12.81 13.19 -57.87
CA ILE A 849 -13.74 13.75 -56.90
C ILE A 849 -12.91 14.46 -55.83
N GLY A 850 -12.96 15.80 -55.79
CA GLY A 850 -12.21 16.62 -54.83
C GLY A 850 -12.64 16.50 -53.36
N PHE A 851 -13.46 15.50 -53.02
CA PHE A 851 -13.91 15.18 -51.67
C PHE A 851 -13.71 13.69 -51.38
N LEU A 852 -13.31 13.36 -50.16
CA LEU A 852 -13.14 12.00 -49.65
C LEU A 852 -13.93 11.84 -48.34
N SER A 853 -14.79 10.83 -48.30
CA SER A 853 -15.44 10.36 -47.08
C SER A 853 -15.03 8.91 -46.82
N ALA A 854 -14.23 8.67 -45.78
CA ALA A 854 -13.74 7.35 -45.44
C ALA A 854 -14.10 6.99 -43.99
N ASN A 855 -14.61 5.77 -43.79
CA ASN A 855 -14.91 5.23 -42.48
C ASN A 855 -13.82 4.24 -42.08
N PHE A 856 -13.32 4.39 -40.85
CA PHE A 856 -12.32 3.53 -40.26
C PHE A 856 -12.81 2.96 -38.95
N TYR A 857 -12.31 1.77 -38.63
CA TYR A 857 -12.60 1.09 -37.39
C TYR A 857 -11.37 0.41 -36.81
N ALA A 858 -11.27 0.44 -35.49
CA ALA A 858 -10.30 -0.32 -34.74
C ALA A 858 -10.86 -0.67 -33.36
N LYS A 859 -10.24 -1.69 -32.77
CA LYS A 859 -10.50 -2.09 -31.39
C LYS A 859 -9.25 -1.92 -30.54
N ASN A 860 -9.44 -1.48 -29.30
CA ASN A 860 -8.38 -1.48 -28.30
C ASN A 860 -8.22 -2.86 -27.64
N LEU A 861 -7.16 -3.05 -26.84
CA LEU A 861 -6.91 -4.23 -25.99
C LEU A 861 -8.09 -4.57 -25.07
N PHE A 862 -8.91 -3.57 -24.72
CA PHE A 862 -10.09 -3.70 -23.85
C PHE A 862 -11.39 -3.99 -24.60
N ASP A 863 -11.32 -4.37 -25.89
CA ASP A 863 -12.49 -4.54 -26.78
C ASP A 863 -13.37 -3.28 -26.91
N GLU A 864 -12.79 -2.11 -26.62
CA GLU A 864 -13.44 -0.82 -26.86
C GLU A 864 -13.37 -0.47 -28.34
N ASP A 865 -14.52 -0.08 -28.88
CA ASP A 865 -14.70 0.27 -30.28
C ASP A 865 -14.31 1.74 -30.54
N ALA A 866 -13.41 1.95 -31.50
CA ALA A 866 -13.07 3.27 -32.04
C ALA A 866 -13.58 3.38 -33.48
N LEU A 867 -14.60 4.22 -33.67
CA LEU A 867 -15.16 4.52 -34.98
C LEU A 867 -14.62 5.87 -35.46
N ILE A 868 -14.13 5.95 -36.69
CA ILE A 868 -13.60 7.21 -37.24
C ILE A 868 -14.21 7.48 -38.60
N ASN A 869 -14.74 8.68 -38.78
CA ASN A 869 -15.17 9.20 -40.07
C ASN A 869 -14.25 10.35 -40.48
N LEU A 870 -13.55 10.16 -41.59
CA LEU A 870 -12.78 11.18 -42.26
C LEU A 870 -13.64 11.83 -43.34
N SER A 871 -13.85 13.14 -43.24
CA SER A 871 -14.44 13.97 -44.29
C SER A 871 -13.42 15.03 -44.71
N ALA A 872 -12.77 14.84 -45.85
CA ALA A 872 -11.73 15.74 -46.35
C ALA A 872 -12.06 16.25 -47.75
N GLU A 873 -11.74 17.51 -48.04
CA GLU A 873 -11.86 18.14 -49.35
C GLU A 873 -10.53 18.80 -49.74
N LYS A 874 -10.24 18.80 -51.05
CA LYS A 874 -9.03 19.41 -51.59
C LYS A 874 -9.35 20.84 -52.04
N ILE A 875 -8.92 21.83 -51.26
CA ILE A 875 -9.02 23.26 -51.61
C ILE A 875 -7.64 23.74 -52.08
N GLY A 876 -7.42 23.70 -53.40
CA GLY A 876 -6.14 24.07 -54.01
C GLY A 876 -5.01 23.08 -53.68
N ASN A 877 -3.91 23.56 -53.09
CA ASN A 877 -2.76 22.75 -52.67
C ASN A 877 -2.82 22.28 -51.20
N LYS A 878 -3.93 22.53 -50.50
CA LYS A 878 -4.12 22.10 -49.11
C LYS A 878 -5.38 21.24 -48.98
N ILE A 879 -5.29 20.24 -48.11
CA ILE A 879 -6.43 19.43 -47.70
C ILE A 879 -7.09 20.14 -46.51
N SER A 880 -8.39 20.39 -46.59
CA SER A 880 -9.20 20.87 -45.47
C SER A 880 -10.28 19.86 -45.15
N GLY A 881 -10.60 19.68 -43.88
CA GLY A 881 -11.56 18.65 -43.51
C GLY A 881 -11.71 18.45 -42.02
N TRP A 882 -12.51 17.46 -41.67
CA TRP A 882 -12.79 17.07 -40.31
C TRP A 882 -12.64 15.56 -40.14
N VAL A 883 -11.90 15.15 -39.11
CA VAL A 883 -11.88 13.79 -38.60
C VAL A 883 -12.82 13.74 -37.40
N ARG A 884 -13.83 12.88 -37.45
CA ARG A 884 -14.76 12.64 -36.35
C ARG A 884 -14.49 11.28 -35.77
N ILE A 885 -14.20 11.23 -34.48
CA ILE A 885 -13.95 10.01 -33.74
C ILE A 885 -15.12 9.80 -32.79
N ARG A 886 -15.74 8.63 -32.85
CA ARG A 886 -16.78 8.20 -31.90
C ARG A 886 -16.34 6.95 -31.15
N SER A 887 -16.60 6.94 -29.86
CA SER A 887 -16.38 5.79 -29.00
C SER A 887 -17.37 5.75 -27.86
N LYS A 888 -17.48 4.60 -27.20
CA LYS A 888 -18.26 4.43 -25.96
C LYS A 888 -17.61 5.18 -24.79
N THR A 889 -16.28 5.30 -24.77
CA THR A 889 -15.52 5.98 -23.72
C THR A 889 -14.97 7.33 -24.19
N GLN A 890 -15.15 8.37 -23.37
CA GLN A 890 -14.67 9.72 -23.66
C GLN A 890 -13.13 9.77 -23.80
N SER A 891 -12.42 9.04 -22.94
CA SER A 891 -10.96 9.00 -22.90
C SER A 891 -10.36 8.51 -24.21
N LEU A 892 -10.92 7.43 -24.80
CA LEU A 892 -10.43 6.88 -26.04
C LEU A 892 -10.60 7.87 -27.21
N ALA A 893 -11.76 8.53 -27.30
CA ALA A 893 -12.04 9.51 -28.35
C ALA A 893 -11.12 10.75 -28.29
N ILE A 894 -10.77 11.21 -27.08
CA ILE A 894 -9.86 12.35 -26.88
C ILE A 894 -8.42 11.94 -27.17
N ASN A 895 -7.93 10.87 -26.55
CA ASN A 895 -6.53 10.44 -26.67
C ASN A 895 -6.16 10.06 -28.10
N LEU A 896 -7.05 9.35 -28.81
CA LEU A 896 -6.86 9.02 -30.22
C LEU A 896 -6.82 10.29 -31.07
N GLY A 897 -7.62 11.30 -30.69
CA GLY A 897 -7.62 12.59 -31.36
C GLY A 897 -6.34 13.37 -31.17
N ASP A 898 -5.83 13.44 -29.94
CA ASP A 898 -4.55 14.10 -29.63
C ASP A 898 -3.38 13.44 -30.37
N ARG A 899 -3.38 12.10 -30.48
CA ARG A 899 -2.39 11.36 -31.27
C ARG A 899 -2.45 11.71 -32.76
N ILE A 900 -3.65 11.85 -33.32
CA ILE A 900 -3.83 12.26 -34.70
C ILE A 900 -3.32 13.70 -34.90
N VAL A 901 -3.67 14.64 -34.02
CA VAL A 901 -3.19 16.04 -34.07
C VAL A 901 -1.66 16.13 -33.97
N ALA A 902 -1.06 15.35 -33.06
CA ALA A 902 0.40 15.35 -32.88
C ALA A 902 1.16 14.83 -34.10
N ASN A 903 0.57 13.88 -34.85
CA ASN A 903 1.21 13.25 -36.00
C ASN A 903 0.79 13.86 -37.35
N GLN A 904 -0.26 14.68 -37.40
CA GLN A 904 -0.69 15.39 -38.63
C GLN A 904 0.42 16.28 -39.25
N LYS A 905 1.37 16.76 -38.44
CA LYS A 905 2.50 17.60 -38.88
C LYS A 905 3.79 16.82 -39.16
N ARG A 906 3.87 15.54 -38.78
CA ARG A 906 5.04 14.70 -39.04
C ARG A 906 4.92 14.10 -40.44
N VAL A 907 5.31 14.87 -41.45
CA VAL A 907 5.69 14.27 -42.73
C VAL A 907 7.06 13.64 -42.52
N SER A 908 7.14 12.31 -42.56
CA SER A 908 8.41 11.65 -42.80
C SER A 908 8.88 12.05 -44.20
N PRO A 909 10.03 12.72 -44.38
CA PRO A 909 10.72 12.60 -45.66
C PRO A 909 11.08 11.11 -45.81
N LYS A 910 10.84 10.56 -47.00
CA LYS A 910 11.35 9.25 -47.39
C LYS A 910 12.84 9.12 -47.11
#